data_AF-A0A2N5K065-F1
#
_entry.id   AF-A0A2N5K065-F1
#
_cell.length_a   1.000
_cell.length_b   1.000
_cell.length_c   1.000
_cell.angle_alpha   90.00
_cell.angle_beta   90.00
_cell.angle_gamma   90.00
#
_symmetry.space_group_name_H-M   'P 1'
#
loop_
_entity.id
_entity.type
_entity.pdbx_description
1 polymer ?
#
loop_
_entity_poly.entity_id
_entity_poly.type
_entity_poly.pdbx_seq_one_letter_code
_entity_poly.pdbx_strand_id
1 'polypeptide(L)'
;MQPAVSLHQVQRTRARRQLWGGARFLLPVLLTLLLGLLAYQVPFRAVVDVGELGDQLFVPSSEAQRAEQIALGHWYADQLSPEGRGRWSRERGTLMLPGLGAGSDVQLTLYAAGWPADVVRAIPQQPDIRLLVDDQVVGQFRPTSELGSYSALIPGALIEGSPLVVTLEASATFTDTLTQADARPKGIRLDAVELVAGGWGTHPDWRVLGGLGLATMLTMSLAAGRSRRSWLVSLAGFGLACVAATALLAFRLWLVAVLPTLLVGLAVLCVLSHWRWFARAAHAVQWRLRESHALDIALASSVALICLYLLARLLRRADLAFTVVAGDRTAQLFNLVLQLSVVGSAALAVVVSFTLLPRWLLDLRQLLLTTRLTSVLLGLAAGVWLGYLAWLIATLPFVGHADYADNAVVARNLLRGRGFVVDYVSQFYTLVPGGSVTRPQETWPLLQPVLMLPAMALLGPTPLAARLPNLLFLVALTLLIYHVGARIWDRRVGLLGAVLTLTNLLFFRLAIYATSDLALVVWSMAAFWLVYGAVEHPEPQAAYRGRRAGGIAGWMVNHWLWAGVFTGLMILQKPSAAVFALGMGLWAVMRTFTRSANGLNRPAVIRWTRQWLPRLLLWTGVTLVVVAPYLARNVLVFGRPFFSTEAYDAWILYFRGTRGQAWEDIYKIYTPSLGGPGLPDRSWVLRWGYDLTLGKLARQAIDAWQFFAPPKATLLSPGSRSELPYSIVGTWLMLLGLVTLHRRPRVLIGLIAAALLPYTLFLVVYWHTHDEPRYFVAFVPWLALLAAWGACWLFDRIAAIGHGRWAGLGGLVVSLALIMTIQPHWQRIDAFLDPQSSDYWGKNWDADLEAYAWLSAHTPPDAVVMTRVPWQLNFHADRPAVMIPNAGEQEILAVAGYYGADYLLINGSTTSLPESEGALQPLSKGQPPAGWVMEYRVPDRYQGADVYIYRFPDNDAGAGELNMGSSGAGGKAGGN
;
A
#
# COMPACT_ATOMS: atom_id res chain seq x y z
N MET A 1 15.24 72.11 -23.72
CA MET A 1 14.80 71.97 -22.32
C MET A 1 13.59 71.05 -22.27
N GLN A 2 13.74 69.80 -21.84
CA GLN A 2 12.63 68.92 -21.49
C GLN A 2 12.38 69.03 -19.98
N PRO A 3 11.12 69.10 -19.51
CA PRO A 3 10.86 69.29 -18.09
C PRO A 3 11.27 68.03 -17.32
N ALA A 4 12.08 68.22 -16.27
CA ALA A 4 12.47 67.18 -15.34
C ALA A 4 11.23 66.64 -14.62
N VAL A 5 10.77 65.45 -15.01
CA VAL A 5 9.76 64.69 -14.26
C VAL A 5 10.36 64.39 -12.90
N SER A 6 9.80 64.99 -11.84
CA SER A 6 10.35 64.83 -10.49
C SER A 6 10.27 63.36 -10.05
N LEU A 7 11.35 62.86 -9.43
CA LEU A 7 11.40 61.52 -8.81
C LEU A 7 10.20 61.25 -7.88
N HIS A 8 9.61 62.30 -7.32
CA HIS A 8 8.39 62.27 -6.51
C HIS A 8 7.14 61.85 -7.30
N GLN A 9 7.00 62.25 -8.57
CA GLN A 9 5.91 61.81 -9.46
C GLN A 9 6.07 60.35 -9.88
N VAL A 10 7.31 59.89 -10.10
CA VAL A 10 7.61 58.48 -10.43
C VAL A 10 7.36 57.57 -9.23
N GLN A 11 7.73 57.98 -8.02
CA GLN A 11 7.44 57.22 -6.80
C GLN A 11 5.94 57.23 -6.45
N ARG A 12 5.22 58.35 -6.63
CA ARG A 12 3.75 58.39 -6.46
C ARG A 12 3.01 57.53 -7.48
N THR A 13 3.46 57.46 -8.73
CA THR A 13 2.86 56.59 -9.75
C THR A 13 3.19 55.11 -9.52
N ARG A 14 4.37 54.78 -8.98
CA ARG A 14 4.74 53.41 -8.58
C ARG A 14 3.97 52.95 -7.34
N ALA A 15 3.83 53.81 -6.33
CA ALA A 15 3.01 53.56 -5.14
C ALA A 15 1.52 53.46 -5.47
N ARG A 16 0.98 54.35 -6.35
CA ARG A 16 -0.39 54.21 -6.87
C ARG A 16 -0.58 52.92 -7.67
N ARG A 17 0.39 52.50 -8.50
CA ARG A 17 0.33 51.22 -9.22
C ARG A 17 0.38 50.00 -8.30
N GLN A 18 1.11 50.06 -7.18
CA GLN A 18 1.15 48.99 -6.16
C GLN A 18 -0.11 48.96 -5.29
N LEU A 19 -0.62 50.10 -4.83
CA LEU A 19 -1.87 50.21 -4.06
C LEU A 19 -3.09 49.77 -4.89
N TRP A 20 -3.16 50.19 -6.16
CA TRP A 20 -4.18 49.70 -7.08
C TRP A 20 -3.97 48.23 -7.47
N GLY A 21 -2.74 47.74 -7.43
CA GLY A 21 -2.42 46.32 -7.60
C GLY A 21 -3.05 45.46 -6.52
N GLY A 22 -2.87 45.81 -5.24
CA GLY A 22 -3.45 45.09 -4.10
C GLY A 22 -4.97 45.19 -4.00
N ALA A 23 -5.52 46.39 -4.21
CA ALA A 23 -6.98 46.62 -4.18
C ALA A 23 -7.73 45.81 -5.25
N ARG A 24 -7.10 45.57 -6.42
CA ARG A 24 -7.68 44.75 -7.50
C ARG A 24 -7.81 43.26 -7.16
N PHE A 25 -7.01 42.74 -6.23
CA PHE A 25 -7.10 41.36 -5.73
C PHE A 25 -8.06 41.26 -4.55
N LEU A 26 -8.11 42.27 -3.69
CA LEU A 26 -8.97 42.28 -2.51
C LEU A 26 -10.45 42.52 -2.86
N LEU A 27 -10.76 43.35 -3.87
CA LEU A 27 -12.14 43.71 -4.20
C LEU A 27 -13.01 42.49 -4.58
N PRO A 28 -12.59 41.57 -5.47
CA PRO A 28 -13.42 40.40 -5.80
C PRO A 28 -13.54 39.40 -4.65
N VAL A 29 -12.54 39.32 -3.76
CA VAL A 29 -12.59 38.47 -2.56
C VAL A 29 -13.61 39.04 -1.57
N LEU A 30 -13.54 40.34 -1.28
CA LEU A 30 -14.51 41.03 -0.43
C LEU A 30 -15.94 40.92 -1.01
N LEU A 31 -16.07 41.05 -2.33
CA LEU A 31 -17.35 40.83 -3.02
C LEU A 31 -17.85 39.39 -2.88
N THR A 32 -16.96 38.39 -2.99
CA THR A 32 -17.31 36.98 -2.79
C THR A 32 -17.86 36.76 -1.37
N LEU A 33 -17.20 37.34 -0.36
CA LEU A 33 -17.65 37.26 1.03
C LEU A 33 -18.99 37.96 1.25
N LEU A 34 -19.18 39.15 0.67
CA LEU A 34 -20.43 39.92 0.77
C LEU A 34 -21.60 39.21 0.08
N LEU A 35 -21.41 38.75 -1.16
CA LEU A 35 -22.43 38.01 -1.90
C LEU A 35 -22.75 36.68 -1.20
N GLY A 36 -21.74 36.03 -0.62
CA GLY A 36 -21.94 34.81 0.16
C GLY A 36 -22.76 35.07 1.44
N LEU A 37 -22.47 36.15 2.18
CA LEU A 37 -23.27 36.60 3.32
C LEU A 37 -24.74 36.81 2.94
N LEU A 38 -24.98 37.50 1.84
CA LEU A 38 -26.33 37.74 1.32
C LEU A 38 -27.02 36.45 0.88
N ALA A 39 -26.29 35.52 0.25
CA ALA A 39 -26.83 34.24 -0.17
C ALA A 39 -27.31 33.36 1.00
N TYR A 40 -26.68 33.46 2.18
CA TYR A 40 -27.16 32.80 3.40
C TYR A 40 -28.48 33.38 3.94
N GLN A 41 -28.82 34.63 3.59
CA GLN A 41 -30.11 35.24 3.97
C GLN A 41 -31.28 34.78 3.10
N VAL A 42 -31.01 34.10 1.99
CA VAL A 42 -32.03 33.59 1.06
C VAL A 42 -32.40 32.15 1.46
N PRO A 43 -33.70 31.78 1.45
CA PRO A 43 -34.13 30.41 1.64
C PRO A 43 -33.46 29.47 0.65
N PHE A 44 -32.95 28.35 1.16
CA PHE A 44 -32.22 27.34 0.41
C PHE A 44 -33.01 26.03 0.45
N ARG A 45 -33.15 25.41 -0.72
CA ARG A 45 -33.78 24.10 -0.89
C ARG A 45 -32.77 23.16 -1.54
N ALA A 46 -32.65 21.95 -1.02
CA ALA A 46 -31.85 20.89 -1.64
C ALA A 46 -32.49 19.53 -1.51
N VAL A 47 -32.22 18.69 -2.50
CA VAL A 47 -32.57 17.27 -2.51
C VAL A 47 -31.26 16.49 -2.63
N VAL A 48 -31.12 15.46 -1.80
CA VAL A 48 -30.04 14.48 -1.82
C VAL A 48 -30.66 13.13 -2.15
N ASP A 49 -30.47 12.68 -3.39
CA ASP A 49 -30.89 11.34 -3.82
C ASP A 49 -29.92 10.30 -3.26
N VAL A 50 -30.46 9.25 -2.65
CA VAL A 50 -29.67 8.18 -2.03
C VAL A 50 -29.22 7.17 -3.09
N GLY A 51 -27.96 6.76 -3.03
CA GLY A 51 -27.32 5.88 -4.01
C GLY A 51 -26.76 6.59 -5.25
N GLU A 52 -26.82 7.92 -5.28
CA GLU A 52 -26.14 8.76 -6.28
C GLU A 52 -24.76 9.24 -5.80
N LEU A 53 -23.93 9.73 -6.73
CA LEU A 53 -22.55 10.09 -6.43
C LEU A 53 -22.46 11.23 -5.40
N GLY A 54 -21.82 10.95 -4.26
CA GLY A 54 -21.55 11.91 -3.19
C GLY A 54 -22.65 12.02 -2.12
N ASP A 55 -23.66 11.16 -2.18
CA ASP A 55 -24.70 11.08 -1.15
C ASP A 55 -24.14 10.69 0.23
N GLN A 56 -23.04 9.93 0.31
CA GLN A 56 -22.41 9.53 1.58
C GLN A 56 -21.83 10.69 2.38
N LEU A 57 -21.62 11.84 1.74
CA LEU A 57 -21.28 13.09 2.45
C LEU A 57 -22.41 13.51 3.39
N PHE A 58 -23.64 13.06 3.12
CA PHE A 58 -24.85 13.40 3.84
C PHE A 58 -25.52 12.19 4.50
N VAL A 59 -25.35 10.99 3.95
CA VAL A 59 -25.95 9.73 4.42
C VAL A 59 -24.83 8.69 4.58
N PRO A 60 -24.02 8.76 5.65
CA PRO A 60 -22.86 7.87 5.81
C PRO A 60 -23.28 6.40 5.86
N SER A 61 -22.64 5.54 5.05
CA SER A 61 -22.96 4.11 4.98
C SER A 61 -21.79 3.21 5.40
N SER A 62 -22.10 2.00 5.84
CA SER A 62 -21.14 0.96 6.23
C SER A 62 -21.80 -0.42 6.20
N GLU A 63 -21.20 -1.34 5.44
CA GLU A 63 -21.56 -2.77 5.44
C GLU A 63 -21.06 -3.54 6.67
N ALA A 64 -20.14 -2.95 7.44
CA ALA A 64 -19.60 -3.62 8.62
C ALA A 64 -20.65 -3.67 9.75
N GLN A 65 -20.87 -4.85 10.32
CA GLN A 65 -21.87 -5.10 11.37
C GLN A 65 -21.34 -4.84 12.80
N ARG A 66 -20.36 -3.94 12.97
CA ARG A 66 -19.72 -3.72 14.29
C ARG A 66 -20.53 -2.78 15.16
N ALA A 67 -20.49 -3.02 16.47
CA ALA A 67 -21.14 -2.17 17.48
C ALA A 67 -20.79 -0.67 17.34
N GLU A 68 -19.54 -0.34 16.99
CA GLU A 68 -19.07 1.03 16.80
C GLU A 68 -19.79 1.75 15.64
N GLN A 69 -19.99 1.07 14.51
CA GLN A 69 -20.63 1.65 13.32
C GLN A 69 -22.16 1.69 13.47
N ILE A 70 -22.71 0.74 14.22
CA ILE A 70 -24.10 0.76 14.68
C ILE A 70 -24.34 1.95 15.62
N ALA A 71 -23.40 2.21 16.55
CA ALA A 71 -23.46 3.34 17.48
C ALA A 71 -23.37 4.70 16.77
N LEU A 72 -22.57 4.80 15.70
CA LEU A 72 -22.50 5.97 14.83
C LEU A 72 -23.72 6.12 13.88
N GLY A 73 -24.60 5.12 13.84
CA GLY A 73 -25.81 5.12 13.00
C GLY A 73 -25.52 5.08 11.51
N HIS A 74 -24.45 4.42 11.06
CA HIS A 74 -24.18 4.32 9.62
C HIS A 74 -25.23 3.42 8.93
N TRP A 75 -25.73 3.89 7.78
CA TRP A 75 -26.68 3.17 6.92
C TRP A 75 -26.04 1.93 6.30
N TYR A 76 -26.83 0.96 5.84
CA TYR A 76 -26.32 -0.08 4.94
C TYR A 76 -25.97 0.52 3.57
N ALA A 77 -25.14 -0.16 2.78
CA ALA A 77 -24.82 0.25 1.42
C ALA A 77 -26.03 0.11 0.49
N ASP A 78 -25.89 0.73 -0.68
CA ASP A 78 -26.95 0.88 -1.67
C ASP A 78 -27.50 -0.47 -2.11
N GLN A 79 -28.83 -0.54 -2.20
CA GLN A 79 -29.52 -1.62 -2.89
C GLN A 79 -30.08 -1.08 -4.20
N LEU A 80 -29.94 -1.89 -5.26
CA LEU A 80 -30.64 -1.69 -6.51
C LEU A 80 -32.02 -2.35 -6.40
N SER A 81 -33.07 -1.55 -6.56
CA SER A 81 -34.43 -2.02 -6.75
C SER A 81 -34.90 -1.65 -8.17
N PRO A 82 -36.03 -2.23 -8.65
CA PRO A 82 -36.64 -1.81 -9.91
C PRO A 82 -37.06 -0.33 -9.94
N GLU A 83 -37.22 0.30 -8.76
CA GLU A 83 -37.71 1.66 -8.58
C GLU A 83 -36.58 2.70 -8.46
N GLY A 84 -35.33 2.25 -8.26
CA GLY A 84 -34.18 3.12 -8.07
C GLY A 84 -33.11 2.54 -7.16
N ARG A 85 -32.23 3.40 -6.65
CA ARG A 85 -31.27 3.06 -5.58
C ARG A 85 -31.79 3.62 -4.25
N GLY A 86 -31.53 2.90 -3.16
CA GLY A 86 -31.87 3.33 -1.81
C GLY A 86 -31.04 2.60 -0.74
N ARG A 87 -31.07 3.10 0.50
CA ARG A 87 -30.34 2.50 1.63
C ARG A 87 -31.26 2.14 2.77
N TRP A 88 -31.05 0.97 3.37
CA TRP A 88 -31.70 0.61 4.62
C TRP A 88 -30.94 1.20 5.80
N SER A 89 -31.67 1.75 6.77
CA SER A 89 -31.12 2.05 8.08
C SER A 89 -30.96 0.76 8.88
N ARG A 90 -30.14 0.84 9.93
CA ARG A 90 -30.15 -0.13 11.02
C ARG A 90 -31.28 0.26 11.99
N GLU A 91 -31.18 -0.15 13.25
CA GLU A 91 -31.99 0.44 14.32
C GLU A 91 -31.77 1.96 14.43
N ARG A 92 -30.53 2.42 14.18
CA ARG A 92 -30.19 3.84 14.07
C ARG A 92 -29.61 4.17 12.68
N GLY A 93 -29.97 5.34 12.16
CA GLY A 93 -29.46 5.91 10.90
C GLY A 93 -29.15 7.39 11.06
N THR A 94 -27.95 7.86 10.73
CA THR A 94 -27.56 9.28 10.87
C THR A 94 -27.52 10.00 9.53
N LEU A 95 -27.93 11.27 9.53
CA LEU A 95 -27.81 12.20 8.41
C LEU A 95 -26.88 13.34 8.84
N MET A 96 -25.95 13.71 7.96
CA MET A 96 -24.98 14.78 8.18
C MET A 96 -25.25 15.92 7.20
N LEU A 97 -25.73 17.06 7.67
CA LEU A 97 -26.14 18.19 6.82
C LEU A 97 -25.18 19.38 7.05
N PRO A 98 -24.11 19.53 6.25
CA PRO A 98 -23.11 20.58 6.44
C PRO A 98 -23.53 21.93 5.85
N GLY A 99 -23.03 23.03 6.42
CA GLY A 99 -23.07 24.33 5.75
C GLY A 99 -24.42 25.02 5.68
N LEU A 100 -25.42 24.58 6.45
CA LEU A 100 -26.74 25.21 6.51
C LEU A 100 -26.69 26.62 7.10
N GLY A 101 -25.72 26.89 7.98
CA GLY A 101 -25.68 28.08 8.82
C GLY A 101 -26.35 27.82 10.17
N ALA A 102 -26.36 28.81 11.05
CA ALA A 102 -26.96 28.72 12.39
C ALA A 102 -28.10 29.72 12.57
N GLY A 103 -29.04 29.42 13.48
CA GLY A 103 -30.06 30.36 13.93
C GLY A 103 -31.36 30.45 13.10
N SER A 104 -31.54 29.61 12.07
CA SER A 104 -32.78 29.52 11.29
C SER A 104 -33.38 28.11 11.35
N ASP A 105 -34.70 28.00 11.40
CA ASP A 105 -35.38 26.69 11.36
C ASP A 105 -35.08 25.93 10.05
N VAL A 106 -35.06 24.60 10.14
CA VAL A 106 -34.83 23.70 9.00
C VAL A 106 -36.00 22.74 8.88
N GLN A 107 -36.68 22.73 7.73
CA GLN A 107 -37.66 21.71 7.38
C GLN A 107 -36.94 20.56 6.68
N LEU A 108 -37.01 19.36 7.27
CA LEU A 108 -36.43 18.13 6.73
C LEU A 108 -37.55 17.21 6.25
N THR A 109 -37.49 16.76 5.01
CA THR A 109 -38.43 15.82 4.39
C THR A 109 -37.68 14.56 3.95
N LEU A 110 -38.11 13.41 4.45
CA LEU A 110 -37.54 12.10 4.12
C LEU A 110 -38.45 11.38 3.14
N TYR A 111 -37.91 10.98 1.98
CA TYR A 111 -38.56 10.07 1.05
C TYR A 111 -38.13 8.65 1.39
N ALA A 112 -39.00 7.93 2.07
CA ALA A 112 -38.64 6.67 2.71
C ALA A 112 -39.78 5.64 2.65
N ALA A 113 -39.40 4.36 2.65
CA ALA A 113 -40.31 3.22 2.70
C ALA A 113 -40.02 2.40 3.97
N GLY A 114 -41.08 1.93 4.61
CA GLY A 114 -41.06 1.00 5.71
C GLY A 114 -40.80 -0.42 5.23
N TRP A 115 -41.23 -1.39 6.03
CA TRP A 115 -40.97 -2.80 5.79
C TRP A 115 -41.84 -3.32 4.64
N PRO A 116 -41.31 -4.23 3.80
CA PRO A 116 -42.10 -4.93 2.80
C PRO A 116 -43.31 -5.64 3.43
N ALA A 117 -44.37 -5.84 2.65
CA ALA A 117 -45.58 -6.51 3.12
C ALA A 117 -45.35 -8.00 3.47
N ASP A 118 -44.28 -8.61 2.95
CA ASP A 118 -43.96 -10.03 3.06
C ASP A 118 -42.83 -10.34 4.07
N VAL A 119 -42.60 -9.48 5.06
CA VAL A 119 -41.59 -9.72 6.12
C VAL A 119 -41.94 -10.93 7.00
N VAL A 120 -40.94 -11.78 7.28
CA VAL A 120 -41.08 -12.98 8.12
C VAL A 120 -40.94 -12.62 9.60
N ARG A 121 -42.07 -12.48 10.31
CA ARG A 121 -42.12 -12.20 11.77
C ARG A 121 -43.47 -12.53 12.40
N ALA A 122 -43.51 -12.60 13.74
CA ALA A 122 -44.71 -12.97 14.50
C ALA A 122 -45.87 -11.94 14.43
N ILE A 123 -45.58 -10.64 14.24
CA ILE A 123 -46.59 -9.57 14.13
C ILE A 123 -46.16 -8.54 13.07
N PRO A 124 -46.95 -8.29 12.01
CA PRO A 124 -46.59 -7.41 10.88
C PRO A 124 -46.93 -5.92 11.14
N GLN A 125 -46.31 -5.29 12.15
CA GLN A 125 -46.48 -3.84 12.41
C GLN A 125 -45.28 -2.99 11.95
N GLN A 126 -45.52 -1.93 11.17
CA GLN A 126 -44.45 -1.00 10.75
C GLN A 126 -43.74 -0.35 11.96
N PRO A 127 -42.42 -0.05 11.89
CA PRO A 127 -41.69 0.53 13.02
C PRO A 127 -42.08 2.00 13.23
N ASP A 128 -41.98 2.49 14.45
CA ASP A 128 -42.05 3.92 14.73
C ASP A 128 -40.65 4.52 14.57
N ILE A 129 -40.54 5.59 13.77
CA ILE A 129 -39.28 6.29 13.52
C ILE A 129 -39.29 7.60 14.29
N ARG A 130 -38.30 7.78 15.17
CA ARG A 130 -38.03 9.04 15.88
C ARG A 130 -36.87 9.77 15.22
N LEU A 131 -37.00 11.07 15.01
CA LEU A 131 -35.91 11.94 14.55
C LEU A 131 -35.33 12.67 15.75
N LEU A 132 -34.02 12.60 15.93
CA LEU A 132 -33.29 13.22 17.04
C LEU A 132 -32.21 14.18 16.53
N VAL A 133 -32.05 15.31 17.22
CA VAL A 133 -30.91 16.24 17.09
C VAL A 133 -30.34 16.42 18.49
N ASP A 134 -29.04 16.12 18.68
CA ASP A 134 -28.39 16.12 20.00
C ASP A 134 -29.21 15.40 21.09
N ASP A 135 -29.69 14.20 20.77
CA ASP A 135 -30.56 13.34 21.59
C ASP A 135 -31.96 13.92 21.93
N GLN A 136 -32.34 15.09 21.38
CA GLN A 136 -33.68 15.65 21.51
C GLN A 136 -34.59 15.24 20.36
N VAL A 137 -35.80 14.75 20.66
CA VAL A 137 -36.78 14.32 19.65
C VAL A 137 -37.40 15.55 18.99
N VAL A 138 -37.18 15.69 17.68
CA VAL A 138 -37.69 16.80 16.84
C VAL A 138 -38.86 16.37 15.94
N GLY A 139 -39.10 15.06 15.80
CA GLY A 139 -40.24 14.53 15.04
C GLY A 139 -40.41 13.02 15.23
N GLN A 140 -41.60 12.51 14.90
CA GLN A 140 -41.91 11.08 14.92
C GLN A 140 -42.92 10.74 13.82
N PHE A 141 -42.74 9.60 13.16
CA PHE A 141 -43.68 9.09 12.14
C PHE A 141 -43.65 7.56 12.06
N ARG A 142 -44.66 6.95 11.44
CA ARG A 142 -44.73 5.52 11.12
C ARG A 142 -44.79 5.34 9.60
N PRO A 143 -43.83 4.64 8.96
CA PRO A 143 -43.77 4.51 7.51
C PRO A 143 -44.73 3.45 6.97
N THR A 144 -45.00 3.50 5.67
CA THR A 144 -45.77 2.49 4.91
C THR A 144 -44.83 1.56 4.13
N SER A 145 -45.30 0.41 3.64
CA SER A 145 -44.48 -0.48 2.79
C SER A 145 -44.11 0.16 1.43
N GLU A 146 -44.91 1.14 1.00
CA GLU A 146 -44.64 1.95 -0.20
C GLU A 146 -43.85 3.21 0.16
N LEU A 147 -43.15 3.76 -0.82
CA LEU A 147 -42.38 5.00 -0.70
C LEU A 147 -43.31 6.19 -0.40
N GLY A 148 -43.04 6.88 0.71
CA GLY A 148 -43.80 8.07 1.15
C GLY A 148 -42.89 9.21 1.60
N SER A 149 -43.46 10.40 1.79
CA SER A 149 -42.74 11.60 2.26
C SER A 149 -43.11 11.94 3.70
N TYR A 150 -42.12 12.10 4.58
CA TYR A 150 -42.31 12.41 6.00
C TYR A 150 -41.52 13.67 6.38
N SER A 151 -42.18 14.68 6.95
CA SER A 151 -41.55 15.98 7.23
C SER A 151 -41.48 16.29 8.72
N ALA A 152 -40.39 16.91 9.16
CA ALA A 152 -40.20 17.43 10.52
C ALA A 152 -39.56 18.83 10.48
N LEU A 153 -39.89 19.67 11.45
CA LEU A 153 -39.31 21.01 11.63
C LEU A 153 -38.26 20.97 12.74
N ILE A 154 -37.02 21.34 12.41
CA ILE A 154 -35.90 21.42 13.35
C ILE A 154 -35.74 22.89 13.75
N PRO A 155 -35.92 23.24 15.04
CA PRO A 155 -35.73 24.60 15.53
C PRO A 155 -34.30 25.09 15.34
N GLY A 156 -34.13 26.34 14.88
CA GLY A 156 -32.82 26.94 14.62
C GLY A 156 -31.92 27.06 15.86
N ALA A 157 -32.51 27.02 17.06
CA ALA A 157 -31.79 26.99 18.34
C ALA A 157 -31.00 25.69 18.57
N LEU A 158 -31.38 24.58 17.93
CA LEU A 158 -30.66 23.30 18.00
C LEU A 158 -29.54 23.20 16.97
N ILE A 159 -29.29 24.26 16.19
CA ILE A 159 -28.30 24.29 15.11
C ILE A 159 -27.11 25.15 15.57
N GLU A 160 -26.29 24.60 16.47
CA GLU A 160 -25.13 25.30 17.05
C GLU A 160 -23.85 25.15 16.21
N GLY A 161 -23.79 24.17 15.31
CA GLY A 161 -22.58 23.81 14.57
C GLY A 161 -22.83 23.26 13.15
N SER A 162 -21.73 23.04 12.43
CA SER A 162 -21.71 22.44 11.08
C SER A 162 -20.75 21.24 11.10
N PRO A 163 -21.22 20.02 10.76
CA PRO A 163 -22.55 19.68 10.23
C PRO A 163 -23.66 19.57 11.28
N LEU A 164 -24.92 19.78 10.87
CA LEU A 164 -26.10 19.36 11.64
C LEU A 164 -26.25 17.84 11.53
N VAL A 165 -26.33 17.14 12.65
CA VAL A 165 -26.47 15.68 12.68
C VAL A 165 -27.89 15.32 13.11
N VAL A 166 -28.62 14.63 12.23
CA VAL A 166 -29.98 14.14 12.51
C VAL A 166 -29.94 12.62 12.61
N THR A 167 -30.39 12.07 13.72
CA THR A 167 -30.44 10.62 13.95
C THR A 167 -31.87 10.12 13.80
N LEU A 168 -32.08 9.10 12.98
CA LEU A 168 -33.32 8.33 12.88
C LEU A 168 -33.16 7.10 13.76
N GLU A 169 -34.11 6.90 14.68
CA GLU A 169 -34.17 5.73 15.54
C GLU A 169 -35.47 4.96 15.27
N ALA A 170 -35.33 3.71 14.81
CA ALA A 170 -36.43 2.80 14.55
C ALA A 170 -36.77 2.00 15.81
N SER A 171 -38.05 1.90 16.16
CA SER A 171 -38.49 1.12 17.33
C SER A 171 -38.28 -0.40 17.20
N ALA A 172 -38.07 -0.89 15.97
CA ALA A 172 -37.78 -2.29 15.68
C ALA A 172 -37.06 -2.41 14.32
N THR A 173 -36.56 -3.61 14.01
CA THR A 173 -35.97 -3.96 12.71
C THR A 173 -36.45 -5.32 12.21
N PHE A 174 -36.25 -5.64 10.93
CA PHE A 174 -36.50 -6.97 10.34
C PHE A 174 -35.29 -7.51 9.58
N THR A 175 -35.22 -8.82 9.37
CA THR A 175 -34.18 -9.47 8.55
C THR A 175 -34.76 -9.96 7.23
N ASP A 176 -35.60 -10.99 7.29
CA ASP A 176 -35.99 -11.77 6.11
C ASP A 176 -37.37 -11.38 5.57
N THR A 177 -37.55 -11.56 4.27
CA THR A 177 -38.86 -11.59 3.62
C THR A 177 -39.17 -13.00 3.12
N LEU A 178 -40.43 -13.29 2.82
CA LEU A 178 -40.84 -14.57 2.25
C LEU A 178 -40.18 -14.84 0.87
N THR A 179 -39.73 -13.78 0.20
CA THR A 179 -39.16 -13.81 -1.15
C THR A 179 -37.63 -13.71 -1.18
N GLN A 180 -36.99 -13.16 -0.15
CA GLN A 180 -35.54 -12.94 -0.09
C GLN A 180 -35.01 -13.11 1.33
N ALA A 181 -34.03 -14.01 1.48
CA ALA A 181 -33.28 -14.17 2.74
C ALA A 181 -32.18 -13.10 2.84
N ASP A 182 -32.20 -12.31 3.91
CA ASP A 182 -31.23 -11.26 4.21
C ASP A 182 -31.13 -11.07 5.72
N ALA A 183 -30.10 -11.67 6.33
CA ALA A 183 -29.91 -11.69 7.77
C ALA A 183 -29.60 -10.31 8.42
N ARG A 184 -29.58 -9.21 7.67
CA ARG A 184 -29.29 -7.87 8.20
C ARG A 184 -30.53 -7.26 8.89
N PRO A 185 -30.43 -6.76 10.13
CA PRO A 185 -31.52 -6.03 10.78
C PRO A 185 -31.73 -4.67 10.12
N LYS A 186 -32.86 -4.48 9.45
CA LYS A 186 -33.26 -3.31 8.65
C LYS A 186 -34.37 -2.51 9.33
N GLY A 187 -34.18 -1.20 9.45
CA GLY A 187 -35.14 -0.26 10.05
C GLY A 187 -36.06 0.38 9.01
N ILE A 188 -35.61 1.42 8.33
CA ILE A 188 -36.34 2.12 7.27
C ILE A 188 -35.49 2.22 6.00
N ARG A 189 -36.10 2.13 4.82
CA ARG A 189 -35.43 2.38 3.54
C ARG A 189 -35.54 3.85 3.19
N LEU A 190 -34.42 4.50 2.89
CA LEU A 190 -34.34 5.89 2.46
C LEU A 190 -33.93 5.96 0.99
N ASP A 191 -34.72 6.70 0.21
CA ASP A 191 -34.49 6.91 -1.23
C ASP A 191 -34.04 8.35 -1.52
N ALA A 192 -34.54 9.35 -0.80
CA ALA A 192 -34.05 10.73 -0.90
C ALA A 192 -34.28 11.54 0.38
N VAL A 193 -33.48 12.60 0.55
CA VAL A 193 -33.65 13.59 1.61
C VAL A 193 -33.82 14.96 0.99
N GLU A 194 -34.94 15.61 1.26
CA GLU A 194 -35.17 17.00 0.93
C GLU A 194 -35.04 17.88 2.18
N LEU A 195 -34.46 19.06 2.01
CA LEU A 195 -34.36 20.06 3.06
C LEU A 195 -34.67 21.46 2.54
N VAL A 196 -35.31 22.24 3.41
CA VAL A 196 -35.53 23.67 3.23
C VAL A 196 -34.98 24.38 4.47
N ALA A 197 -34.00 25.26 4.28
CA ALA A 197 -33.26 25.92 5.35
C ALA A 197 -32.95 27.38 5.03
N GLY A 198 -32.78 28.21 6.05
CA GLY A 198 -32.34 29.60 5.91
C GLY A 198 -33.47 30.62 5.76
N GLY A 199 -33.09 31.88 5.61
CA GLY A 199 -33.97 33.04 5.65
C GLY A 199 -33.30 34.23 6.34
N TRP A 200 -34.03 35.34 6.46
CA TRP A 200 -33.52 36.53 7.15
C TRP A 200 -33.11 36.21 8.59
N GLY A 201 -31.86 36.54 8.95
CA GLY A 201 -31.29 36.28 10.29
C GLY A 201 -30.40 35.03 10.37
N THR A 202 -30.25 34.27 9.29
CA THR A 202 -29.35 33.10 9.26
C THR A 202 -27.88 33.52 9.38
N HIS A 203 -27.14 32.94 10.32
CA HIS A 203 -25.69 33.13 10.42
C HIS A 203 -24.95 32.20 9.45
N PRO A 204 -23.98 32.71 8.65
CA PRO A 204 -23.30 31.89 7.66
C PRO A 204 -22.30 30.92 8.28
N ASP A 205 -22.04 29.81 7.57
CA ASP A 205 -20.87 28.98 7.87
C ASP A 205 -19.58 29.67 7.36
N TRP A 206 -18.79 30.20 8.29
CA TRP A 206 -17.57 30.92 7.97
C TRP A 206 -16.51 30.08 7.26
N ARG A 207 -16.53 28.74 7.40
CA ARG A 207 -15.61 27.85 6.69
C ARG A 207 -15.87 27.88 5.19
N VAL A 208 -17.15 27.91 4.80
CA VAL A 208 -17.60 27.96 3.40
C VAL A 208 -17.25 29.31 2.79
N LEU A 209 -17.59 30.41 3.47
CA LEU A 209 -17.30 31.75 2.98
C LEU A 209 -15.80 32.00 2.87
N GLY A 210 -15.01 31.62 3.88
CA GLY A 210 -13.55 31.74 3.85
C GLY A 210 -12.93 30.92 2.71
N GLY A 211 -13.42 29.69 2.49
CA GLY A 211 -12.99 28.84 1.40
C GLY A 211 -13.33 29.42 0.01
N LEU A 212 -14.51 29.98 -0.18
CA LEU A 212 -14.87 30.67 -1.44
C LEU A 212 -13.98 31.90 -1.70
N GLY A 213 -13.69 32.67 -0.66
CA GLY A 213 -12.73 33.78 -0.75
C GLY A 213 -11.34 33.32 -1.21
N LEU A 214 -10.86 32.20 -0.67
CA LEU A 214 -9.59 31.59 -1.08
C LEU A 214 -9.65 31.07 -2.53
N ALA A 215 -10.76 30.47 -2.96
CA ALA A 215 -10.96 30.01 -4.33
C ALA A 215 -10.89 31.19 -5.34
N THR A 216 -11.48 32.33 -4.97
CA THR A 216 -11.38 33.59 -5.74
C THR A 216 -9.93 34.05 -5.85
N MET A 217 -9.17 34.05 -4.74
CA MET A 217 -7.74 34.40 -4.77
C MET A 217 -6.92 33.47 -5.67
N LEU A 218 -7.13 32.16 -5.60
CA LEU A 218 -6.41 31.17 -6.42
C LEU A 218 -6.74 31.31 -7.90
N THR A 219 -8.01 31.48 -8.25
CA THR A 219 -8.45 31.65 -9.64
C THR A 219 -7.91 32.95 -10.24
N MET A 220 -7.89 34.04 -9.48
CA MET A 220 -7.27 35.29 -9.91
C MET A 220 -5.76 35.12 -10.12
N SER A 221 -5.10 34.32 -9.28
CA SER A 221 -3.67 33.99 -9.46
C SER A 221 -3.44 33.20 -10.77
N LEU A 222 -4.29 32.23 -11.10
CA LEU A 222 -4.28 31.52 -12.38
C LEU A 222 -4.45 32.46 -13.58
N ALA A 223 -5.43 33.35 -13.50
CA ALA A 223 -5.72 34.32 -14.55
C ALA A 223 -4.53 35.29 -14.75
N ALA A 224 -3.92 35.75 -13.66
CA ALA A 224 -2.75 36.63 -13.69
C ALA A 224 -1.52 35.96 -14.32
N GLY A 225 -1.36 34.65 -14.13
CA GLY A 225 -0.28 33.87 -14.76
C GLY A 225 -0.42 33.69 -16.27
N ARG A 226 -1.65 33.78 -16.80
CA ARG A 226 -1.98 33.52 -18.22
C ARG A 226 -2.28 34.78 -19.03
N SER A 227 -2.76 35.84 -18.38
CA SER A 227 -3.16 37.09 -19.04
C SER A 227 -2.29 38.27 -18.59
N ARG A 228 -1.78 39.03 -19.57
CA ARG A 228 -1.08 40.31 -19.31
C ARG A 228 -2.05 41.48 -19.09
N ARG A 229 -3.34 41.29 -19.36
CA ARG A 229 -4.36 42.32 -19.24
C ARG A 229 -4.98 42.25 -17.84
N SER A 230 -4.68 43.23 -17.00
CA SER A 230 -5.09 43.22 -15.58
C SER A 230 -6.61 43.20 -15.37
N TRP A 231 -7.39 43.71 -16.32
CA TRP A 231 -8.86 43.70 -16.21
C TRP A 231 -9.45 42.29 -16.34
N LEU A 232 -8.81 41.38 -17.10
CA LEU A 232 -9.24 39.98 -17.21
C LEU A 232 -9.09 39.21 -15.90
N VAL A 233 -8.12 39.59 -15.06
CA VAL A 233 -7.90 38.99 -13.74
C VAL A 233 -9.04 39.37 -12.78
N SER A 234 -9.38 40.67 -12.74
CA SER A 234 -10.50 41.15 -11.95
C SER A 234 -11.84 40.64 -12.46
N LEU A 235 -12.02 40.53 -13.78
CA LEU A 235 -13.22 39.93 -14.38
C LEU A 235 -13.35 38.44 -14.05
N ALA A 236 -12.25 37.67 -14.06
CA ALA A 236 -12.27 36.27 -13.64
C ALA A 236 -12.61 36.13 -12.15
N GLY A 237 -12.05 36.98 -11.29
CA GLY A 237 -12.40 37.02 -9.87
C GLY A 237 -13.87 37.39 -9.63
N PHE A 238 -14.38 38.37 -10.37
CA PHE A 238 -15.79 38.77 -10.30
C PHE A 238 -16.72 37.66 -10.81
N GLY A 239 -16.39 37.05 -11.95
CA GLY A 239 -17.11 35.91 -12.49
C GLY A 239 -17.16 34.74 -11.50
N LEU A 240 -16.05 34.44 -10.82
CA LEU A 240 -16.04 33.42 -9.77
C LEU A 240 -16.88 33.84 -8.57
N ALA A 241 -16.83 35.10 -8.13
CA ALA A 241 -17.66 35.58 -7.03
C ALA A 241 -19.16 35.40 -7.33
N CYS A 242 -19.60 35.69 -8.57
CA CYS A 242 -20.96 35.46 -9.02
C CYS A 242 -21.30 33.97 -9.06
N VAL A 243 -20.47 33.14 -9.68
CA VAL A 243 -20.69 31.68 -9.74
C VAL A 243 -20.71 31.06 -8.34
N ALA A 244 -19.83 31.49 -7.45
CA ALA A 244 -19.77 31.03 -6.06
C ALA A 244 -21.04 31.41 -5.30
N ALA A 245 -21.54 32.64 -5.46
CA ALA A 245 -22.80 33.07 -4.86
C ALA A 245 -23.99 32.29 -5.42
N THR A 246 -24.05 32.08 -6.74
CA THR A 246 -25.10 31.25 -7.37
C THR A 246 -25.03 29.80 -6.90
N ALA A 247 -23.83 29.22 -6.79
CA ALA A 247 -23.63 27.87 -6.28
C ALA A 247 -24.02 27.76 -4.80
N LEU A 248 -23.78 28.79 -4.00
CA LEU A 248 -24.20 28.83 -2.59
C LEU A 248 -25.72 28.97 -2.43
N LEU A 249 -26.40 29.57 -3.41
CA LEU A 249 -27.86 29.66 -3.48
C LEU A 249 -28.51 28.35 -3.97
N ALA A 250 -27.93 27.70 -4.98
CA ALA A 250 -28.55 26.55 -5.65
C ALA A 250 -28.06 25.19 -5.13
N PHE A 251 -26.81 25.10 -4.66
CA PHE A 251 -26.12 23.84 -4.37
C PHE A 251 -25.32 23.91 -3.07
N ARG A 252 -25.80 24.65 -2.06
CA ARG A 252 -25.06 24.94 -0.81
C ARG A 252 -24.40 23.71 -0.19
N LEU A 253 -25.17 22.63 0.03
CA LEU A 253 -24.68 21.38 0.61
C LEU A 253 -23.51 20.77 -0.18
N TRP A 254 -23.72 20.61 -1.48
CA TRP A 254 -22.72 20.06 -2.40
C TRP A 254 -21.49 20.93 -2.51
N LEU A 255 -21.67 22.26 -2.52
CA LEU A 255 -20.58 23.21 -2.53
C LEU A 255 -19.71 23.05 -1.29
N VAL A 256 -20.29 22.95 -0.09
CA VAL A 256 -19.53 22.75 1.16
C VAL A 256 -18.69 21.48 1.09
N ALA A 257 -19.28 20.39 0.61
CA ALA A 257 -18.60 19.12 0.50
C ALA A 257 -17.47 19.11 -0.54
N VAL A 258 -17.66 19.79 -1.67
CA VAL A 258 -16.70 19.79 -2.80
C VAL A 258 -15.65 20.90 -2.68
N LEU A 259 -15.91 21.96 -1.92
CA LEU A 259 -15.05 23.14 -1.79
C LEU A 259 -13.59 22.82 -1.38
N PRO A 260 -13.31 21.96 -0.38
CA PRO A 260 -11.94 21.58 -0.05
C PRO A 260 -11.20 20.97 -1.26
N THR A 261 -11.87 20.10 -2.02
CA THR A 261 -11.31 19.45 -3.22
C THR A 261 -11.07 20.46 -4.33
N LEU A 262 -12.01 21.39 -4.56
CA LEU A 262 -11.84 22.49 -5.52
C LEU A 262 -10.66 23.39 -5.15
N LEU A 263 -10.48 23.71 -3.87
CA LEU A 263 -9.36 24.51 -3.38
C LEU A 263 -8.02 23.82 -3.64
N VAL A 264 -7.93 22.51 -3.37
CA VAL A 264 -6.74 21.71 -3.68
C VAL A 264 -6.50 21.66 -5.18
N GLY A 265 -7.53 21.40 -5.99
CA GLY A 265 -7.43 21.38 -7.44
C GLY A 265 -6.96 22.71 -8.03
N LEU A 266 -7.52 23.82 -7.57
CA LEU A 266 -7.10 25.18 -7.94
C LEU A 266 -5.66 25.47 -7.49
N ALA A 267 -5.26 25.03 -6.31
CA ALA A 267 -3.88 25.15 -5.84
C ALA A 267 -2.90 24.35 -6.74
N VAL A 268 -3.25 23.11 -7.09
CA VAL A 268 -2.46 22.27 -8.01
C VAL A 268 -2.38 22.91 -9.39
N LEU A 269 -3.48 23.38 -9.95
CA LEU A 269 -3.49 24.11 -11.22
C LEU A 269 -2.65 25.40 -11.12
N CYS A 270 -2.66 26.09 -9.98
CA CYS A 270 -1.79 27.23 -9.72
C CYS A 270 -0.32 26.83 -9.80
N VAL A 271 0.05 25.72 -9.18
CA VAL A 271 1.40 25.15 -9.25
C VAL A 271 1.77 24.75 -10.68
N LEU A 272 0.87 24.09 -11.42
CA LEU A 272 1.11 23.64 -12.79
C LEU A 272 1.18 24.80 -13.80
N SER A 273 0.28 25.76 -13.70
CA SER A 273 0.27 26.96 -14.56
C SER A 273 1.51 27.82 -14.34
N HIS A 274 1.93 27.95 -13.09
CA HIS A 274 3.16 28.61 -12.70
C HIS A 274 4.33 27.62 -12.63
N TRP A 275 4.22 26.42 -13.23
CA TRP A 275 5.26 25.40 -13.14
C TRP A 275 6.58 25.91 -13.70
N ARG A 276 6.57 26.80 -14.68
CA ARG A 276 7.82 27.45 -15.13
C ARG A 276 8.42 28.39 -14.09
N TRP A 277 7.60 29.06 -13.29
CA TRP A 277 8.08 29.85 -12.16
C TRP A 277 8.55 28.91 -11.03
N PHE A 278 7.79 27.88 -10.67
CA PHE A 278 8.20 26.88 -9.68
C PHE A 278 9.41 26.06 -10.11
N ALA A 279 9.54 25.71 -11.39
CA ALA A 279 10.68 25.01 -11.97
C ALA A 279 11.87 25.94 -12.12
N ARG A 280 11.67 27.24 -12.40
CA ARG A 280 12.75 28.24 -12.32
C ARG A 280 13.14 28.54 -10.88
N ALA A 281 12.20 28.54 -9.93
CA ALA A 281 12.45 28.69 -8.51
C ALA A 281 13.13 27.44 -7.97
N ALA A 282 12.71 26.24 -8.39
CA ALA A 282 13.33 24.97 -8.06
C ALA A 282 14.68 24.81 -8.77
N HIS A 283 14.85 25.32 -10.01
CA HIS A 283 16.14 25.40 -10.66
C HIS A 283 17.03 26.46 -10.02
N ALA A 284 16.50 27.60 -9.59
CA ALA A 284 17.23 28.65 -8.89
C ALA A 284 17.60 28.18 -7.49
N VAL A 285 16.73 27.44 -6.81
CA VAL A 285 17.01 26.72 -5.57
C VAL A 285 18.06 25.66 -5.87
N GLN A 286 17.88 24.76 -6.84
CA GLN A 286 18.88 23.75 -7.22
C GLN A 286 20.22 24.35 -7.65
N TRP A 287 20.22 25.49 -8.33
CA TRP A 287 21.40 26.22 -8.77
C TRP A 287 22.06 26.94 -7.58
N ARG A 288 21.30 27.60 -6.71
CA ARG A 288 21.80 28.15 -5.43
C ARG A 288 22.28 27.05 -4.48
N LEU A 289 21.65 25.88 -4.49
CA LEU A 289 22.07 24.66 -3.80
C LEU A 289 23.33 24.05 -4.46
N ARG A 290 23.71 24.48 -5.66
CA ARG A 290 24.90 24.01 -6.37
C ARG A 290 26.05 25.02 -6.36
N GLU A 291 25.76 26.32 -6.28
CA GLU A 291 26.72 27.40 -6.49
C GLU A 291 26.77 28.47 -5.38
N SER A 292 25.85 28.49 -4.40
CA SER A 292 25.82 29.57 -3.40
C SER A 292 26.40 29.18 -2.04
N HIS A 293 27.26 30.04 -1.50
CA HIS A 293 27.74 30.00 -0.11
C HIS A 293 26.61 29.98 0.94
N ALA A 294 25.38 30.39 0.59
CA ALA A 294 24.23 30.34 1.49
C ALA A 294 23.78 28.91 1.78
N LEU A 295 23.88 27.97 0.82
CA LEU A 295 23.67 26.56 1.11
C LEU A 295 24.78 26.03 2.00
N ASP A 296 26.04 26.40 1.73
CA ASP A 296 27.18 25.96 2.53
C ASP A 296 27.02 26.41 3.99
N ILE A 297 26.59 27.66 4.22
CA ILE A 297 26.27 28.20 5.55
C ILE A 297 25.06 27.49 6.16
N ALA A 298 24.00 27.23 5.40
CA ALA A 298 22.82 26.52 5.89
C ALA A 298 23.15 25.07 6.27
N LEU A 299 23.92 24.35 5.45
CA LEU A 299 24.40 23.00 5.75
C LEU A 299 25.31 23.00 6.97
N ALA A 300 26.28 23.92 7.05
CA ALA A 300 27.14 24.06 8.22
C ALA A 300 26.31 24.34 9.49
N SER A 301 25.32 25.23 9.41
CA SER A 301 24.41 25.58 10.51
C SER A 301 23.51 24.42 10.91
N SER A 302 22.91 23.71 9.95
CA SER A 302 22.07 22.54 10.19
C SER A 302 22.86 21.39 10.80
N VAL A 303 24.09 21.18 10.33
CA VAL A 303 24.98 20.17 10.88
C VAL A 303 25.39 20.53 12.31
N ALA A 304 25.72 21.80 12.59
CA ALA A 304 25.97 22.26 13.95
C ALA A 304 24.74 22.01 14.85
N LEU A 305 23.53 22.29 14.35
CA LEU A 305 22.27 22.04 15.06
C LEU A 305 22.02 20.54 15.30
N ILE A 306 22.34 19.67 14.34
CA ILE A 306 22.23 18.21 14.48
C ILE A 306 23.24 17.71 15.52
N CYS A 307 24.49 18.19 15.50
CA CYS A 307 25.48 17.86 16.51
C CYS A 307 25.02 18.29 17.91
N LEU A 308 24.46 19.50 18.06
CA LEU A 308 23.86 19.98 19.30
C LEU A 308 22.67 19.12 19.75
N TYR A 309 21.80 18.73 18.83
CA TYR A 309 20.66 17.86 19.10
C TYR A 309 21.10 16.46 19.53
N LEU A 310 22.07 15.86 18.85
CA LEU A 310 22.61 14.54 19.18
C LEU A 310 23.34 14.56 20.52
N LEU A 311 24.09 15.63 20.81
CA LEU A 311 24.68 15.86 22.13
C LEU A 311 23.58 15.94 23.20
N ALA A 312 22.53 16.73 22.98
CA ALA A 312 21.40 16.82 23.90
C ALA A 312 20.67 15.47 24.10
N ARG A 313 20.55 14.66 23.05
CA ARG A 313 19.92 13.32 23.11
C ARG A 313 20.81 12.30 23.81
N LEU A 314 22.13 12.35 23.61
CA LEU A 314 23.12 11.54 24.34
C LEU A 314 23.08 11.86 25.83
N LEU A 315 23.08 13.15 26.18
CA LEU A 315 22.94 13.62 27.56
C LEU A 315 21.61 13.13 28.17
N ARG A 316 20.51 13.15 27.41
CA ARG A 316 19.21 12.65 27.87
C ARG A 316 19.14 11.11 28.01
N ARG A 317 19.80 10.34 27.14
CA ARG A 317 19.81 8.87 27.18
C ARG A 317 20.74 8.29 28.24
N ALA A 318 21.79 9.00 28.60
CA ALA A 318 22.69 8.60 29.68
C ALA A 318 22.07 8.83 31.08
N ASP A 319 20.78 9.15 31.15
CA ASP A 319 20.06 9.56 32.37
C ASP A 319 20.77 10.69 33.13
N LEU A 320 21.54 11.52 32.40
CA LEU A 320 22.25 12.69 32.91
C LEU A 320 21.29 13.89 33.01
N ALA A 321 20.03 13.63 33.38
CA ALA A 321 19.20 14.67 33.93
C ALA A 321 19.87 15.17 35.22
N PHE A 322 19.78 16.47 35.49
CA PHE A 322 20.11 17.02 36.81
C PHE A 322 19.07 16.52 37.83
N THR A 323 18.98 15.22 38.07
CA THR A 323 18.36 14.70 39.27
C THR A 323 19.36 14.99 40.38
N VAL A 324 19.15 16.13 41.04
CA VAL A 324 19.74 16.39 42.35
C VAL A 324 19.14 15.34 43.29
N VAL A 325 19.67 14.13 43.27
CA VAL A 325 19.45 13.16 44.33
C VAL A 325 20.22 13.72 45.52
N ALA A 326 19.49 14.37 46.42
CA ALA A 326 20.01 14.80 47.70
C ALA A 326 20.47 13.54 48.46
N GLY A 327 21.78 13.30 48.55
CA GLY A 327 22.30 12.22 49.37
C GLY A 327 23.78 11.90 49.22
N ASP A 328 24.32 11.79 48.00
CA ASP A 328 25.66 11.24 47.80
C ASP A 328 26.56 12.12 46.91
N ARG A 329 27.47 12.86 47.55
CA ARG A 329 28.43 13.76 46.87
C ARG A 329 29.35 13.00 45.91
N THR A 330 29.61 11.72 46.16
CA THR A 330 30.50 10.86 45.37
C THR A 330 29.86 10.47 44.03
N ALA A 331 28.58 10.11 44.06
CA ALA A 331 27.80 9.84 42.84
C ALA A 331 27.61 11.11 41.99
N GLN A 332 27.41 12.26 42.62
CA GLN A 332 27.32 13.56 41.93
C GLN A 332 28.64 13.95 41.26
N LEU A 333 29.79 13.74 41.94
CA LEU A 333 31.11 13.99 41.37
C LEU A 333 31.41 13.04 40.20
N PHE A 334 31.09 11.75 40.34
CA PHE A 334 31.26 10.76 39.27
C PHE A 334 30.42 11.10 38.03
N ASN A 335 29.15 11.47 38.21
CA ASN A 335 28.27 11.88 37.11
C ASN A 335 28.75 13.18 36.46
N LEU A 336 29.24 14.15 37.23
CA LEU A 336 29.83 15.39 36.69
C LEU A 336 31.11 15.10 35.88
N VAL A 337 31.99 14.23 36.39
CA VAL A 337 33.21 13.82 35.67
C VAL A 337 32.86 13.06 34.39
N LEU A 338 31.88 12.16 34.42
CA LEU A 338 31.37 11.45 33.25
C LEU A 338 30.79 12.44 32.22
N GLN A 339 29.98 13.41 32.66
CA GLN A 339 29.43 14.48 31.82
C GLN A 339 30.51 15.35 31.18
N LEU A 340 31.47 15.83 31.97
CA LEU A 340 32.61 16.61 31.48
C LEU A 340 33.49 15.78 30.53
N SER A 341 33.61 14.47 30.76
CA SER A 341 34.33 13.56 29.87
C SER A 341 33.59 13.34 28.56
N VAL A 342 32.25 13.23 28.56
CA VAL A 342 31.43 13.14 27.35
C VAL A 342 31.47 14.44 26.55
N VAL A 343 31.31 15.59 27.22
CA VAL A 343 31.41 16.93 26.59
C VAL A 343 32.82 17.17 26.07
N GLY A 344 33.85 16.82 26.85
CA GLY A 344 35.26 16.88 26.46
C GLY A 344 35.57 15.97 25.29
N SER A 345 35.03 14.75 25.26
CA SER A 345 35.17 13.81 24.14
C SER A 345 34.44 14.30 22.88
N ALA A 346 33.26 14.92 23.03
CA ALA A 346 32.54 15.52 21.91
C ALA A 346 33.28 16.75 21.36
N ALA A 347 33.80 17.62 22.23
CA ALA A 347 34.63 18.76 21.84
C ALA A 347 35.92 18.29 21.16
N LEU A 348 36.58 17.26 21.70
CA LEU A 348 37.75 16.63 21.09
C LEU A 348 37.41 16.02 19.74
N ALA A 349 36.30 15.30 19.61
CA ALA A 349 35.85 14.74 18.33
C ALA A 349 35.58 15.83 17.28
N VAL A 350 35.02 16.98 17.70
CA VAL A 350 34.85 18.16 16.84
C VAL A 350 36.21 18.75 16.44
N VAL A 351 37.11 18.97 17.38
CA VAL A 351 38.47 19.50 17.11
C VAL A 351 39.26 18.57 16.19
N VAL A 352 39.26 17.26 16.46
CA VAL A 352 39.90 16.23 15.61
C VAL A 352 39.27 16.22 14.21
N SER A 353 37.95 16.38 14.11
CA SER A 353 37.22 16.49 12.83
C SER A 353 37.62 17.71 12.00
N PHE A 354 38.14 18.77 12.62
CA PHE A 354 38.63 19.98 11.93
C PHE A 354 40.13 19.97 11.62
N THR A 355 40.92 19.17 12.34
CA THR A 355 42.39 19.27 12.31
C THR A 355 43.07 18.08 11.64
N LEU A 356 42.72 16.86 12.01
CA LEU A 356 43.43 15.63 11.59
C LEU A 356 42.62 14.79 10.59
N LEU A 357 41.31 14.68 10.82
CA LEU A 357 40.40 13.85 10.03
C LEU A 357 40.20 14.30 8.57
N PRO A 358 40.20 15.60 8.23
CA PRO A 358 39.87 16.05 6.88
C PRO A 358 40.73 15.45 5.77
N ARG A 359 42.05 15.40 5.96
CA ARG A 359 42.99 14.84 4.96
C ARG A 359 42.75 13.34 4.77
N TRP A 360 42.71 12.58 5.87
CA TRP A 360 42.42 11.15 5.86
C TRP A 360 41.10 10.81 5.16
N LEU A 361 40.03 11.56 5.43
CA LEU A 361 38.73 11.32 4.79
C LEU A 361 38.72 11.68 3.30
N LEU A 362 39.44 12.72 2.89
CA LEU A 362 39.59 13.07 1.48
C LEU A 362 40.43 12.03 0.73
N ASP A 363 41.48 11.50 1.36
CA ASP A 363 42.29 10.41 0.81
C ASP A 363 41.48 9.11 0.73
N LEU A 364 40.76 8.76 1.80
CA LEU A 364 39.83 7.63 1.81
C LEU A 364 38.76 7.78 0.72
N ARG A 365 38.18 8.98 0.55
CA ARG A 365 37.23 9.27 -0.52
C ARG A 365 37.85 8.99 -1.89
N GLN A 366 39.09 9.40 -2.15
CA GLN A 366 39.78 9.09 -3.41
C GLN A 366 40.04 7.60 -3.58
N LEU A 367 40.45 6.90 -2.52
CA LEU A 367 40.65 5.46 -2.54
C LEU A 367 39.34 4.70 -2.79
N LEU A 368 38.22 5.16 -2.23
CA LEU A 368 36.88 4.59 -2.48
C LEU A 368 36.36 4.87 -3.89
N LEU A 369 37.02 5.73 -4.67
CA LEU A 369 36.77 5.84 -6.09
C LEU A 369 37.53 4.78 -6.90
N THR A 370 38.41 3.97 -6.29
CA THR A 370 39.16 2.88 -6.97
C THR A 370 38.42 1.55 -6.89
N THR A 371 38.55 0.69 -7.91
CA THR A 371 37.90 -0.63 -7.92
C THR A 371 38.41 -1.52 -6.80
N ARG A 372 39.73 -1.49 -6.54
CA ARG A 372 40.38 -2.44 -5.63
C ARG A 372 39.82 -2.32 -4.21
N LEU A 373 39.82 -1.10 -3.65
CA LEU A 373 39.33 -0.89 -2.30
C LEU A 373 37.83 -1.19 -2.19
N THR A 374 37.00 -0.69 -3.11
CA THR A 374 35.55 -0.92 -3.02
C THR A 374 35.17 -2.37 -3.21
N SER A 375 35.88 -3.13 -4.05
CA SER A 375 35.68 -4.57 -4.18
C SER A 375 36.08 -5.33 -2.91
N VAL A 376 37.18 -4.94 -2.25
CA VAL A 376 37.58 -5.53 -0.95
C VAL A 376 36.55 -5.21 0.13
N LEU A 377 36.12 -3.95 0.25
CA LEU A 377 35.13 -3.53 1.24
C LEU A 377 33.76 -4.18 0.98
N LEU A 378 33.34 -4.29 -0.27
CA LEU A 378 32.13 -5.00 -0.64
C LEU A 378 32.27 -6.49 -0.28
N GLY A 379 33.39 -7.13 -0.62
CA GLY A 379 33.65 -8.52 -0.30
C GLY A 379 33.65 -8.79 1.20
N LEU A 380 34.21 -7.88 2.01
CA LEU A 380 34.18 -7.95 3.47
C LEU A 380 32.74 -7.78 4.01
N ALA A 381 32.07 -6.69 3.64
CA ALA A 381 30.71 -6.40 4.14
C ALA A 381 29.70 -7.47 3.71
N ALA A 382 29.73 -7.86 2.43
CA ALA A 382 28.89 -8.92 1.92
C ALA A 382 29.29 -10.28 2.50
N GLY A 383 30.58 -10.59 2.63
CA GLY A 383 31.06 -11.86 3.19
C GLY A 383 30.60 -12.08 4.64
N VAL A 384 30.74 -11.05 5.50
CA VAL A 384 30.26 -11.12 6.89
C VAL A 384 28.75 -11.32 6.94
N TRP A 385 28.00 -10.52 6.19
CA TRP A 385 26.53 -10.57 6.24
C TRP A 385 25.94 -11.82 5.60
N LEU A 386 26.43 -12.20 4.43
CA LEU A 386 26.01 -13.42 3.73
C LEU A 386 26.45 -14.67 4.48
N GLY A 387 27.62 -14.65 5.14
CA GLY A 387 28.06 -15.74 6.02
C GLY A 387 27.14 -15.89 7.22
N TYR A 388 26.76 -14.77 7.86
CA TYR A 388 25.76 -14.76 8.92
C TYR A 388 24.40 -15.30 8.46
N LEU A 389 23.91 -14.84 7.30
CA LEU A 389 22.66 -15.36 6.71
C LEU A 389 22.74 -16.83 6.34
N ALA A 390 23.87 -17.30 5.80
CA ALA A 390 24.08 -18.70 5.46
C ALA A 390 24.03 -19.58 6.72
N TRP A 391 24.69 -19.16 7.80
CA TRP A 391 24.60 -19.80 9.10
C TRP A 391 23.14 -19.84 9.59
N LEU A 392 22.43 -18.71 9.51
CA LEU A 392 21.04 -18.63 9.97
C LEU A 392 20.09 -19.52 9.15
N ILE A 393 20.21 -19.50 7.82
CA ILE A 393 19.41 -20.36 6.93
C ILE A 393 19.68 -21.85 7.20
N ALA A 394 20.90 -22.19 7.61
CA ALA A 394 21.26 -23.56 7.98
C ALA A 394 20.70 -23.98 9.35
N THR A 395 20.43 -23.05 10.28
CA THR A 395 19.98 -23.36 11.64
C THR A 395 18.46 -23.26 11.83
N LEU A 396 17.76 -22.42 11.05
CA LEU A 396 16.32 -22.26 11.19
C LEU A 396 15.55 -23.52 10.72
N PRO A 397 14.64 -24.10 11.52
CA PRO A 397 14.01 -25.39 11.21
C PRO A 397 12.76 -25.32 10.31
N PHE A 398 12.24 -24.13 10.01
CA PHE A 398 11.00 -23.96 9.23
C PHE A 398 11.26 -23.49 7.79
N VAL A 399 10.33 -23.78 6.87
CA VAL A 399 10.38 -23.33 5.48
C VAL A 399 9.71 -21.96 5.24
N GLY A 400 8.74 -21.60 6.08
CA GLY A 400 7.93 -20.38 5.99
C GLY A 400 6.45 -20.66 5.79
N HIS A 401 5.61 -19.62 5.86
CA HIS A 401 4.14 -19.70 5.76
C HIS A 401 3.63 -19.44 4.33
N ALA A 402 2.46 -19.98 4.01
CA ALA A 402 1.73 -19.84 2.74
C ALA A 402 2.59 -20.12 1.50
N ASP A 403 2.82 -19.09 0.68
CA ASP A 403 3.55 -19.18 -0.59
C ASP A 403 4.95 -19.77 -0.42
N TYR A 404 5.59 -19.57 0.75
CA TYR A 404 6.92 -20.11 1.02
C TYR A 404 6.92 -21.64 1.10
N ALA A 405 5.98 -22.22 1.87
CA ALA A 405 5.85 -23.66 2.00
C ALA A 405 5.32 -24.30 0.72
N ASP A 406 4.37 -23.64 0.06
CA ASP A 406 3.84 -24.13 -1.22
C ASP A 406 4.95 -24.33 -2.25
N ASN A 407 5.81 -23.32 -2.45
CA ASN A 407 6.90 -23.43 -3.41
C ASN A 407 7.76 -24.67 -3.16
N ALA A 408 7.99 -24.98 -1.88
CA ALA A 408 8.76 -26.14 -1.45
C ALA A 408 7.99 -27.46 -1.64
N VAL A 409 6.68 -27.50 -1.39
CA VAL A 409 5.81 -28.65 -1.68
C VAL A 409 5.80 -28.97 -3.17
N VAL A 410 5.61 -27.95 -4.02
CA VAL A 410 5.61 -28.12 -5.48
C VAL A 410 6.98 -28.60 -5.96
N ALA A 411 8.08 -28.05 -5.43
CA ALA A 411 9.43 -28.50 -5.75
C ALA A 411 9.66 -29.97 -5.36
N ARG A 412 9.20 -30.39 -4.17
CA ARG A 412 9.25 -31.80 -3.74
C ARG A 412 8.45 -32.71 -4.67
N ASN A 413 7.26 -32.30 -5.08
CA ASN A 413 6.41 -33.09 -5.99
C ASN A 413 6.99 -33.19 -7.41
N LEU A 414 7.62 -32.12 -7.90
CA LEU A 414 8.39 -32.16 -9.14
C LEU A 414 9.57 -33.14 -9.04
N LEU A 415 10.31 -33.14 -7.92
CA LEU A 415 11.41 -34.07 -7.67
C LEU A 415 10.92 -35.53 -7.62
N ARG A 416 9.70 -35.77 -7.11
CA ARG A 416 9.01 -37.07 -7.09
C ARG A 416 8.40 -37.47 -8.45
N GLY A 417 8.52 -36.65 -9.49
CA GLY A 417 7.96 -36.93 -10.83
C GLY A 417 6.45 -36.74 -10.94
N ARG A 418 5.80 -36.10 -9.96
CA ARG A 418 4.33 -35.89 -9.92
C ARG A 418 3.87 -34.64 -10.67
N GLY A 419 4.79 -33.81 -11.12
CA GLY A 419 4.50 -32.56 -11.84
C GLY A 419 4.20 -31.37 -10.91
N PHE A 420 3.63 -30.31 -11.48
CA PHE A 420 3.24 -29.09 -10.75
C PHE A 420 1.91 -29.30 -10.01
N VAL A 421 1.95 -30.07 -8.93
CA VAL A 421 0.81 -30.40 -8.08
C VAL A 421 1.10 -30.08 -6.61
N VAL A 422 0.03 -29.86 -5.85
CA VAL A 422 0.02 -29.72 -4.40
C VAL A 422 -0.86 -30.81 -3.80
N ASP A 423 -0.54 -31.23 -2.58
CA ASP A 423 -1.24 -32.30 -1.84
C ASP A 423 -2.12 -31.75 -0.72
N TYR A 424 -2.68 -30.56 -0.95
CA TYR A 424 -3.55 -29.93 0.02
C TYR A 424 -4.59 -29.00 -0.61
N VAL A 425 -5.67 -28.76 0.13
CA VAL A 425 -6.74 -27.82 -0.21
C VAL A 425 -6.71 -26.64 0.73
N SER A 426 -6.60 -25.42 0.19
CA SER A 426 -6.54 -24.18 0.98
C SER A 426 -7.71 -23.24 0.77
N GLN A 427 -8.43 -23.35 -0.35
CA GLN A 427 -9.52 -22.45 -0.73
C GLN A 427 -10.72 -23.28 -1.20
N PHE A 428 -11.93 -22.82 -0.90
CA PHE A 428 -13.18 -23.54 -1.16
C PHE A 428 -14.06 -22.83 -2.21
N TYR A 429 -13.42 -22.35 -3.28
CA TYR A 429 -14.10 -21.75 -4.44
C TYR A 429 -14.88 -22.78 -5.24
N THR A 430 -14.29 -23.97 -5.37
CA THR A 430 -14.88 -25.17 -5.94
C THR A 430 -14.36 -26.36 -5.15
N LEU A 431 -15.14 -27.43 -5.05
CA LEU A 431 -14.60 -28.70 -4.53
C LEU A 431 -13.68 -29.36 -5.56
N VAL A 432 -12.59 -29.94 -5.08
CA VAL A 432 -11.74 -30.77 -5.93
C VAL A 432 -12.48 -32.09 -6.20
N PRO A 433 -12.64 -32.52 -7.47
CA PRO A 433 -13.44 -33.68 -7.83
C PRO A 433 -13.02 -34.96 -7.09
N GLY A 434 -14.01 -35.74 -6.67
CA GLY A 434 -13.81 -37.04 -6.04
C GLY A 434 -13.20 -36.99 -4.64
N GLY A 435 -13.24 -35.84 -3.95
CA GLY A 435 -12.65 -35.70 -2.62
C GLY A 435 -11.11 -35.72 -2.62
N SER A 436 -10.47 -35.54 -3.78
CA SER A 436 -9.01 -35.53 -3.87
C SER A 436 -8.42 -34.29 -3.21
N VAL A 437 -7.46 -34.50 -2.31
CA VAL A 437 -6.61 -33.42 -1.77
C VAL A 437 -5.44 -33.06 -2.69
N THR A 438 -5.13 -33.90 -3.67
CA THR A 438 -4.14 -33.60 -4.70
C THR A 438 -4.78 -32.83 -5.84
N ARG A 439 -4.18 -31.70 -6.22
CA ARG A 439 -4.63 -30.85 -7.34
C ARG A 439 -3.43 -30.23 -8.06
N PRO A 440 -3.60 -29.74 -9.30
CA PRO A 440 -2.58 -28.91 -9.96
C PRO A 440 -2.17 -27.74 -9.06
N GLN A 441 -1.01 -27.12 -9.27
CA GLN A 441 -0.71 -25.87 -8.59
C GLN A 441 -1.37 -24.70 -9.31
N GLU A 442 -2.42 -24.11 -8.75
CA GLU A 442 -3.17 -23.02 -9.37
C GLU A 442 -3.07 -21.65 -8.69
N THR A 443 -2.34 -21.52 -7.57
CA THR A 443 -2.30 -20.26 -6.83
C THR A 443 -1.06 -19.44 -7.18
N TRP A 444 0.14 -20.00 -6.97
CA TRP A 444 1.40 -19.25 -7.04
C TRP A 444 2.27 -19.58 -8.27
N PRO A 445 3.25 -18.71 -8.60
CA PRO A 445 4.08 -18.84 -9.80
C PRO A 445 4.98 -20.09 -9.80
N LEU A 446 5.25 -20.64 -10.98
CA LEU A 446 5.90 -21.95 -11.13
C LEU A 446 7.44 -21.91 -11.21
N LEU A 447 8.05 -20.73 -11.37
CA LEU A 447 9.51 -20.65 -11.53
C LEU A 447 10.26 -20.89 -10.21
N GLN A 448 9.74 -20.39 -9.09
CA GLN A 448 10.40 -20.55 -7.79
C GLN A 448 10.60 -22.02 -7.40
N PRO A 449 9.60 -22.91 -7.51
CA PRO A 449 9.80 -24.35 -7.30
C PRO A 449 10.92 -24.96 -8.18
N VAL A 450 11.00 -24.55 -9.45
CA VAL A 450 12.02 -25.03 -10.39
C VAL A 450 13.41 -24.60 -9.95
N LEU A 451 13.54 -23.39 -9.39
CA LEU A 451 14.82 -22.87 -8.87
C LEU A 451 15.27 -23.60 -7.60
N MET A 452 14.35 -24.20 -6.84
CA MET A 452 14.66 -25.02 -5.66
C MET A 452 15.14 -26.43 -6.01
N LEU A 453 14.75 -26.97 -7.18
CA LEU A 453 15.02 -28.36 -7.57
C LEU A 453 16.49 -28.79 -7.44
N PRO A 454 17.50 -28.02 -7.90
CA PRO A 454 18.89 -28.45 -7.79
C PRO A 454 19.33 -28.62 -6.33
N ALA A 455 18.90 -27.72 -5.45
CA ALA A 455 19.24 -27.80 -4.03
C ALA A 455 18.52 -28.97 -3.35
N MET A 456 17.24 -29.18 -3.65
CA MET A 456 16.46 -30.30 -3.09
C MET A 456 16.91 -31.67 -3.61
N ALA A 457 17.35 -31.74 -4.86
CA ALA A 457 17.92 -32.97 -5.41
C ALA A 457 19.23 -33.36 -4.72
N LEU A 458 20.03 -32.37 -4.29
CA LEU A 458 21.32 -32.60 -3.62
C LEU A 458 21.19 -32.81 -2.11
N LEU A 459 20.30 -32.09 -1.43
CA LEU A 459 20.20 -32.04 0.03
C LEU A 459 18.90 -32.65 0.59
N GLY A 460 18.04 -33.19 -0.28
CA GLY A 460 16.69 -33.61 0.06
C GLY A 460 15.70 -32.43 0.21
N PRO A 461 14.39 -32.72 0.36
CA PRO A 461 13.34 -31.71 0.51
C PRO A 461 13.35 -31.12 1.94
N THR A 462 14.42 -30.43 2.30
CA THR A 462 14.63 -29.81 3.62
C THR A 462 14.39 -28.30 3.59
N PRO A 463 14.08 -27.65 4.73
CA PRO A 463 13.97 -26.19 4.82
C PRO A 463 15.21 -25.45 4.34
N LEU A 464 16.41 -26.00 4.60
CA LEU A 464 17.68 -25.47 4.11
C LEU A 464 17.71 -25.46 2.57
N ALA A 465 17.41 -26.60 1.95
CA ALA A 465 17.42 -26.74 0.50
C ALA A 465 16.44 -25.78 -0.19
N ALA A 466 15.24 -25.59 0.38
CA ALA A 466 14.22 -24.69 -0.14
C ALA A 466 14.66 -23.21 -0.16
N ARG A 467 15.51 -22.80 0.78
CA ARG A 467 15.93 -21.39 0.94
C ARG A 467 17.26 -21.06 0.28
N LEU A 468 18.07 -22.08 -0.02
CA LEU A 468 19.40 -21.90 -0.64
C LEU A 468 19.39 -21.05 -1.93
N PRO A 469 18.40 -21.17 -2.85
CA PRO A 469 18.34 -20.32 -4.03
C PRO A 469 18.27 -18.83 -3.68
N ASN A 470 17.57 -18.45 -2.61
CA ASN A 470 17.43 -17.05 -2.22
C ASN A 470 18.74 -16.47 -1.70
N LEU A 471 19.58 -17.27 -1.03
CA LEU A 471 20.93 -16.83 -0.68
C LEU A 471 21.77 -16.53 -1.93
N LEU A 472 21.69 -17.37 -2.97
CA LEU A 472 22.38 -17.15 -4.25
C LEU A 472 21.85 -15.90 -4.98
N PHE A 473 20.53 -15.69 -4.95
CA PHE A 473 19.94 -14.47 -5.52
C PHE A 473 20.33 -13.22 -4.75
N LEU A 474 20.50 -13.30 -3.43
CA LEU A 474 20.99 -12.17 -2.66
C LEU A 474 22.42 -11.80 -3.07
N VAL A 475 23.31 -12.79 -3.26
CA VAL A 475 24.66 -12.58 -3.79
C VAL A 475 24.59 -11.89 -5.17
N ALA A 476 23.80 -12.44 -6.08
CA ALA A 476 23.63 -11.90 -7.42
C ALA A 476 23.11 -10.44 -7.38
N LEU A 477 22.14 -10.17 -6.51
CA LEU A 477 21.58 -8.84 -6.32
C LEU A 477 22.62 -7.86 -5.78
N THR A 478 23.40 -8.23 -4.76
CA THR A 478 24.48 -7.39 -4.22
C THR A 478 25.47 -6.99 -5.30
N LEU A 479 25.90 -7.95 -6.12
CA LEU A 479 26.82 -7.70 -7.22
C LEU A 479 26.19 -6.82 -8.30
N LEU A 480 24.90 -7.03 -8.60
CA LEU A 480 24.16 -6.25 -9.58
C LEU A 480 23.96 -4.79 -9.12
N ILE A 481 23.61 -4.56 -7.86
CA ILE A 481 23.49 -3.22 -7.27
C ILE A 481 24.83 -2.49 -7.34
N TYR A 482 25.91 -3.15 -6.91
CA TYR A 482 27.24 -2.56 -7.00
C TYR A 482 27.61 -2.23 -8.44
N HIS A 483 27.38 -3.15 -9.38
CA HIS A 483 27.67 -2.95 -10.80
C HIS A 483 26.92 -1.75 -11.38
N VAL A 484 25.60 -1.68 -11.18
CA VAL A 484 24.75 -0.61 -11.71
C VAL A 484 25.10 0.73 -11.04
N GLY A 485 25.23 0.74 -9.71
CA GLY A 485 25.59 1.94 -8.95
C GLY A 485 26.94 2.51 -9.35
N ALA A 486 27.96 1.65 -9.47
CA ALA A 486 29.31 2.02 -9.88
C ALA A 486 29.39 2.55 -11.33
N ARG A 487 28.53 2.05 -12.22
CA ARG A 487 28.48 2.47 -13.63
C ARG A 487 27.72 3.78 -13.84
N ILE A 488 26.64 4.00 -13.09
CA ILE A 488 25.70 5.11 -13.33
C ILE A 488 26.02 6.35 -12.50
N TRP A 489 26.49 6.16 -11.27
CA TRP A 489 26.92 7.23 -10.38
C TRP A 489 28.43 7.17 -10.15
N ASP A 490 28.89 6.43 -9.15
CA ASP A 490 30.29 6.11 -8.87
C ASP A 490 30.39 4.88 -7.94
N ARG A 491 31.61 4.39 -7.70
CA ARG A 491 31.87 3.17 -6.91
C ARG A 491 31.40 3.28 -5.45
N ARG A 492 31.37 4.49 -4.87
CA ARG A 492 30.90 4.72 -3.49
C ARG A 492 29.41 4.49 -3.41
N VAL A 493 28.66 4.99 -4.39
CA VAL A 493 27.20 4.78 -4.48
C VAL A 493 26.88 3.31 -4.67
N GLY A 494 27.61 2.59 -5.53
CA GLY A 494 27.45 1.15 -5.70
C GLY A 494 27.69 0.37 -4.40
N LEU A 495 28.78 0.68 -3.68
CA LEU A 495 29.12 0.02 -2.41
C LEU A 495 28.06 0.30 -1.34
N LEU A 496 27.72 1.57 -1.10
CA LEU A 496 26.75 1.95 -0.08
C LEU A 496 25.34 1.43 -0.40
N GLY A 497 24.91 1.50 -1.67
CA GLY A 497 23.61 0.98 -2.08
C GLY A 497 23.49 -0.53 -1.88
N ALA A 498 24.57 -1.28 -2.12
CA ALA A 498 24.61 -2.71 -1.86
C ALA A 498 24.54 -3.03 -0.36
N VAL A 499 25.31 -2.33 0.48
CA VAL A 499 25.28 -2.49 1.95
C VAL A 499 23.90 -2.14 2.50
N LEU A 500 23.32 -1.00 2.13
CA LEU A 500 22.00 -0.57 2.57
C LEU A 500 20.90 -1.58 2.22
N THR A 501 21.01 -2.25 1.07
CA THR A 501 20.07 -3.29 0.66
C THR A 501 20.29 -4.59 1.43
N LEU A 502 21.55 -5.01 1.60
CA LEU A 502 21.90 -6.21 2.37
C LEU A 502 21.39 -6.13 3.81
N THR A 503 21.59 -5.00 4.48
CA THR A 503 21.18 -4.79 5.87
C THR A 503 19.70 -4.44 6.03
N ASN A 504 18.91 -4.50 4.95
CA ASN A 504 17.51 -4.16 4.98
C ASN A 504 16.68 -5.32 5.56
N LEU A 505 15.75 -5.03 6.48
CA LEU A 505 14.89 -6.05 7.10
C LEU A 505 14.08 -6.85 6.08
N LEU A 506 13.58 -6.21 5.01
CA LEU A 506 12.81 -6.92 3.99
C LEU A 506 13.71 -7.95 3.30
N PHE A 507 14.93 -7.59 2.89
CA PHE A 507 15.86 -8.51 2.23
C PHE A 507 16.39 -9.60 3.16
N PHE A 508 16.55 -9.30 4.45
CA PHE A 508 16.77 -10.33 5.46
C PHE A 508 15.64 -11.35 5.45
N ARG A 509 14.37 -10.91 5.55
CA ARG A 509 13.19 -11.80 5.49
C ARG A 509 13.13 -12.58 4.17
N LEU A 510 13.35 -11.93 3.04
CA LEU A 510 13.33 -12.59 1.73
C LEU A 510 14.43 -13.66 1.58
N ALA A 511 15.55 -13.53 2.30
CA ALA A 511 16.63 -14.51 2.29
C ALA A 511 16.31 -15.74 3.16
N ILE A 512 15.67 -15.54 4.31
CA ILE A 512 15.37 -16.62 5.27
C ILE A 512 14.05 -17.36 5.02
N TYR A 513 13.25 -16.91 4.05
CA TYR A 513 12.04 -17.58 3.59
C TYR A 513 12.17 -18.07 2.16
N ALA A 514 11.46 -19.14 1.82
CA ALA A 514 11.47 -19.76 0.50
C ALA A 514 10.56 -19.01 -0.51
N THR A 515 10.72 -17.68 -0.59
CA THR A 515 9.87 -16.76 -1.37
C THR A 515 10.31 -16.57 -2.82
N SER A 516 9.35 -16.26 -3.68
CA SER A 516 9.58 -15.87 -5.08
C SER A 516 10.06 -14.43 -5.25
N ASP A 517 9.92 -13.57 -4.25
CA ASP A 517 10.09 -12.13 -4.39
C ASP A 517 11.55 -11.72 -4.63
N LEU A 518 12.53 -12.41 -4.03
CA LEU A 518 13.94 -12.03 -4.18
C LEU A 518 14.45 -12.24 -5.61
N ALA A 519 14.11 -13.38 -6.21
CA ALA A 519 14.42 -13.66 -7.59
C ALA A 519 13.74 -12.65 -8.53
N LEU A 520 12.50 -12.23 -8.22
CA LEU A 520 11.80 -11.18 -8.98
C LEU A 520 12.60 -9.87 -8.96
N VAL A 521 13.17 -9.47 -7.81
CA VAL A 521 14.02 -8.28 -7.72
C VAL A 521 15.27 -8.41 -8.60
N VAL A 522 15.93 -9.57 -8.59
CA VAL A 522 17.12 -9.81 -9.44
C VAL A 522 16.76 -9.72 -10.92
N TRP A 523 15.72 -10.44 -11.35
CA TRP A 523 15.30 -10.48 -12.76
C TRP A 523 14.82 -9.11 -13.25
N SER A 524 14.01 -8.42 -12.47
CA SER A 524 13.55 -7.07 -12.81
C SER A 524 14.69 -6.07 -12.87
N MET A 525 15.62 -6.09 -11.90
CA MET A 525 16.78 -5.19 -11.90
C MET A 525 17.70 -5.44 -13.11
N ALA A 526 17.94 -6.70 -13.46
CA ALA A 526 18.71 -7.08 -14.65
C ALA A 526 18.00 -6.64 -15.94
N ALA A 527 16.69 -6.87 -16.03
CA ALA A 527 15.88 -6.47 -17.18
C ALA A 527 15.87 -4.93 -17.36
N PHE A 528 15.67 -4.16 -16.28
CA PHE A 528 15.74 -2.70 -16.31
C PHE A 528 17.12 -2.22 -16.75
N TRP A 529 18.19 -2.80 -16.22
CA TRP A 529 19.55 -2.44 -16.58
C TRP A 529 19.86 -2.71 -18.06
N LEU A 530 19.46 -3.88 -18.56
CA LEU A 530 19.72 -4.29 -19.95
C LEU A 530 18.89 -3.47 -20.94
N VAL A 531 17.61 -3.19 -20.66
CA VAL A 531 16.79 -2.31 -21.50
C VAL A 531 17.34 -0.88 -21.49
N TYR A 532 17.71 -0.36 -20.32
CA TYR A 532 18.37 0.95 -20.22
C TYR A 532 19.64 0.99 -21.09
N GLY A 533 20.52 0.00 -20.95
CA GLY A 533 21.77 -0.08 -21.71
C GLY A 533 21.52 -0.18 -23.21
N ALA A 534 20.56 -1.00 -23.63
CA ALA A 534 20.20 -1.20 -25.03
C ALA A 534 19.63 0.08 -25.70
N VAL A 535 18.94 0.93 -24.93
CA VAL A 535 18.32 2.18 -25.41
C VAL A 535 19.25 3.39 -25.29
N GLU A 536 20.04 3.51 -24.22
CA GLU A 536 20.94 4.64 -23.96
C GLU A 536 22.32 4.51 -24.61
N HIS A 537 22.79 3.28 -24.85
CA HIS A 537 24.05 3.00 -25.51
C HIS A 537 23.87 2.15 -26.80
N PRO A 538 23.03 2.59 -27.76
CA PRO A 538 22.95 1.94 -29.06
C PRO A 538 24.18 2.33 -29.86
N GLU A 539 25.33 1.66 -29.69
CA GLU A 539 26.57 2.18 -30.27
C GLU A 539 26.70 1.97 -31.80
N PRO A 540 27.20 3.00 -32.51
CA PRO A 540 28.07 2.84 -33.67
C PRO A 540 29.40 3.63 -33.49
N GLN A 541 30.09 3.56 -32.34
CA GLN A 541 31.37 4.27 -32.12
C GLN A 541 32.62 3.37 -32.22
N ALA A 542 32.46 2.04 -32.17
CA ALA A 542 33.52 1.10 -32.56
C ALA A 542 33.79 1.06 -34.08
N ALA A 543 32.88 1.55 -34.92
CA ALA A 543 33.04 1.55 -36.38
C ALA A 543 34.13 2.51 -36.89
N TYR A 544 34.61 3.46 -36.07
CA TYR A 544 35.65 4.41 -36.47
C TYR A 544 37.06 4.02 -36.01
N ARG A 545 37.22 2.92 -35.25
CA ARG A 545 38.53 2.41 -34.78
C ARG A 545 38.78 0.97 -35.23
N GLY A 546 38.69 0.71 -36.54
CA GLY A 546 39.47 -0.31 -37.26
C GLY A 546 39.59 -1.74 -36.70
N ARG A 547 38.73 -2.19 -35.76
CA ARG A 547 38.76 -3.57 -35.26
C ARG A 547 37.70 -4.38 -35.99
N ARG A 548 38.19 -5.41 -36.69
CA ARG A 548 37.52 -6.34 -37.59
C ARG A 548 36.05 -6.62 -37.22
N ALA A 549 35.22 -6.52 -38.25
CA ALA A 549 33.84 -6.95 -38.31
C ALA A 549 33.72 -8.42 -37.85
N GLY A 550 32.97 -8.61 -36.75
CA GLY A 550 32.69 -9.91 -36.14
C GLY A 550 31.91 -9.80 -34.82
N GLY A 551 31.98 -8.67 -34.10
CA GLY A 551 31.43 -8.57 -32.73
C GLY A 551 30.32 -7.54 -32.45
N ILE A 552 30.01 -6.62 -33.38
CA ILE A 552 29.14 -5.45 -33.08
C ILE A 552 27.64 -5.77 -33.17
N ALA A 553 27.22 -6.53 -34.20
CA ALA A 553 25.86 -7.04 -34.30
C ALA A 553 25.55 -8.05 -33.17
N GLY A 554 26.53 -8.90 -32.83
CA GLY A 554 26.42 -9.86 -31.72
C GLY A 554 26.20 -9.20 -30.36
N TRP A 555 26.96 -8.14 -30.03
CA TRP A 555 26.83 -7.46 -28.73
C TRP A 555 25.50 -6.73 -28.53
N MET A 556 24.93 -6.14 -29.60
CA MET A 556 23.61 -5.49 -29.55
C MET A 556 22.45 -6.48 -29.52
N VAL A 557 22.53 -7.56 -30.32
CA VAL A 557 21.59 -8.68 -30.24
C VAL A 557 21.62 -9.29 -28.84
N ASN A 558 22.81 -9.41 -28.23
CA ASN A 558 22.97 -9.93 -26.87
C ASN A 558 22.20 -9.10 -25.83
N HIS A 559 22.20 -7.76 -25.88
CA HIS A 559 21.48 -6.96 -24.87
C HIS A 559 19.96 -7.13 -24.97
N TRP A 560 19.39 -7.07 -26.17
CA TRP A 560 17.94 -7.24 -26.36
C TRP A 560 17.48 -8.68 -26.14
N LEU A 561 18.32 -9.66 -26.52
CA LEU A 561 18.09 -11.08 -26.25
C LEU A 561 18.09 -11.34 -24.74
N TRP A 562 19.14 -10.95 -24.02
CA TRP A 562 19.20 -11.12 -22.57
C TRP A 562 18.15 -10.29 -21.85
N ALA A 563 17.86 -9.07 -22.31
CA ALA A 563 16.72 -8.31 -21.79
C ALA A 563 15.42 -9.11 -21.93
N GLY A 564 15.21 -9.78 -23.07
CA GLY A 564 14.03 -10.63 -23.30
C GLY A 564 14.00 -11.84 -22.36
N VAL A 565 15.13 -12.50 -22.17
CA VAL A 565 15.26 -13.63 -21.23
C VAL A 565 14.92 -13.18 -19.81
N PHE A 566 15.56 -12.12 -19.29
CA PHE A 566 15.29 -11.63 -17.93
C PHE A 566 13.88 -11.05 -17.77
N THR A 567 13.30 -10.44 -18.82
CA THR A 567 11.89 -10.02 -18.80
C THR A 567 10.95 -11.23 -18.72
N GLY A 568 11.24 -12.31 -19.46
CA GLY A 568 10.47 -13.55 -19.40
C GLY A 568 10.59 -14.25 -18.04
N LEU A 569 11.81 -14.36 -17.50
CA LEU A 569 12.04 -14.92 -16.16
C LEU A 569 11.34 -14.09 -15.07
N MET A 570 11.36 -12.76 -15.19
CA MET A 570 10.63 -11.86 -14.30
C MET A 570 9.12 -12.15 -14.32
N ILE A 571 8.52 -12.34 -15.50
CA ILE A 571 7.09 -12.68 -15.65
C ILE A 571 6.79 -14.09 -15.12
N LEU A 572 7.64 -15.07 -15.40
CA LEU A 572 7.48 -16.43 -14.87
C LEU A 572 7.61 -16.49 -13.34
N GLN A 573 8.45 -15.63 -12.77
CA GLN A 573 8.63 -15.51 -11.33
C GLN A 573 7.40 -14.90 -10.66
N LYS A 574 6.76 -13.92 -11.31
CA LYS A 574 5.51 -13.32 -10.84
C LYS A 574 4.73 -12.77 -12.06
N PRO A 575 3.61 -13.41 -12.47
CA PRO A 575 2.90 -13.02 -13.70
C PRO A 575 2.44 -11.56 -13.72
N SER A 576 2.14 -10.97 -12.56
CA SER A 576 1.80 -9.54 -12.44
C SER A 576 2.94 -8.60 -12.86
N ALA A 577 4.19 -9.06 -12.88
CA ALA A 577 5.34 -8.32 -13.38
C ALA A 577 5.28 -8.07 -14.91
N ALA A 578 4.33 -8.66 -15.64
CA ALA A 578 4.03 -8.27 -17.01
C ALA A 578 3.69 -6.76 -17.13
N VAL A 579 3.15 -6.16 -16.07
CA VAL A 579 2.93 -4.70 -15.99
C VAL A 579 4.26 -3.93 -16.02
N PHE A 580 5.33 -4.46 -15.43
CA PHE A 580 6.67 -3.87 -15.54
C PHE A 580 7.14 -3.87 -16.98
N ALA A 581 6.99 -5.01 -17.68
CA ALA A 581 7.38 -5.14 -19.07
C ALA A 581 6.63 -4.15 -19.97
N LEU A 582 5.33 -3.94 -19.74
CA LEU A 582 4.54 -2.93 -20.44
C LEU A 582 5.14 -1.53 -20.24
N GLY A 583 5.40 -1.14 -18.98
CA GLY A 583 5.99 0.17 -18.66
C GLY A 583 7.39 0.36 -19.23
N MET A 584 8.23 -0.68 -19.21
CA MET A 584 9.55 -0.72 -19.87
C MET A 584 9.43 -0.50 -21.38
N GLY A 585 8.49 -1.19 -22.03
CA GLY A 585 8.24 -1.09 -23.46
C GLY A 585 7.76 0.30 -23.87
N LEU A 586 6.79 0.86 -23.15
CA LEU A 586 6.29 2.22 -23.36
C LEU A 586 7.41 3.26 -23.19
N TRP A 587 8.24 3.12 -22.16
CA TRP A 587 9.41 3.97 -21.97
C TRP A 587 10.40 3.83 -23.12
N ALA A 588 10.73 2.61 -23.54
CA ALA A 588 11.68 2.36 -24.62
C ALA A 588 11.20 2.94 -25.95
N VAL A 589 9.92 2.76 -26.29
CA VAL A 589 9.29 3.36 -27.48
C VAL A 589 9.35 4.88 -27.40
N MET A 590 8.89 5.49 -26.31
CA MET A 590 8.90 6.95 -26.12
C MET A 590 10.33 7.51 -26.20
N ARG A 591 11.29 6.85 -25.55
CA ARG A 591 12.68 7.30 -25.46
C ARG A 591 13.42 7.20 -26.79
N THR A 592 13.23 6.11 -27.52
CA THR A 592 13.83 5.93 -28.85
C THR A 592 13.19 6.85 -29.88
N PHE A 593 11.87 7.08 -29.79
CA PHE A 593 11.16 8.01 -30.65
C PHE A 593 11.63 9.46 -30.43
N THR A 594 11.67 9.94 -29.19
CA THR A 594 12.16 11.30 -28.85
C THR A 594 13.62 11.54 -29.21
N ARG A 595 14.45 10.49 -29.29
CA ARG A 595 15.83 10.59 -29.80
C ARG A 595 15.92 10.64 -31.32
N SER A 596 15.08 9.88 -32.01
CA SER A 596 15.12 9.76 -33.47
C SER A 596 14.36 10.88 -34.18
N ALA A 597 13.37 11.46 -33.50
CA ALA A 597 12.52 12.52 -34.01
C ALA A 597 13.01 13.91 -33.54
N ASN A 598 13.70 14.64 -34.41
CA ASN A 598 13.75 16.11 -34.35
C ASN A 598 12.46 16.75 -34.92
N GLY A 599 11.32 16.04 -34.86
CA GLY A 599 10.03 16.43 -35.42
C GLY A 599 9.17 15.23 -35.89
N LEU A 600 7.85 15.39 -35.90
CA LEU A 600 6.84 14.40 -36.31
C LEU A 600 6.72 14.22 -37.84
N ASN A 601 7.85 14.23 -38.56
CA ASN A 601 7.84 14.10 -40.02
C ASN A 601 7.87 12.63 -40.44
N ARG A 602 7.08 12.24 -41.45
CA ARG A 602 7.03 10.89 -42.06
C ARG A 602 8.39 10.15 -42.19
N PRO A 603 9.47 10.78 -42.69
CA PRO A 603 10.78 10.11 -42.80
C PRO A 603 11.43 9.75 -41.45
N ALA A 604 11.13 10.48 -40.38
CA ALA A 604 11.63 10.16 -39.04
C ALA A 604 10.98 8.88 -38.49
N VAL A 605 9.67 8.71 -38.71
CA VAL A 605 8.93 7.50 -38.32
C VAL A 605 9.48 6.27 -39.06
N ILE A 606 9.66 6.36 -40.38
CA ILE A 606 10.20 5.24 -41.19
C ILE A 606 11.60 4.82 -40.71
N ARG A 607 12.49 5.80 -40.43
CA ARG A 607 13.82 5.51 -39.87
C ARG A 607 13.74 4.85 -38.50
N TRP A 608 12.89 5.36 -37.63
CA TRP A 608 12.67 4.76 -36.31
C TRP A 608 12.18 3.32 -36.44
N THR A 609 11.17 3.06 -37.28
CA THR A 609 10.62 1.71 -37.49
C THR A 609 11.70 0.76 -37.98
N ARG A 610 12.50 1.13 -38.99
CA ARG A 610 13.58 0.27 -39.50
C ARG A 610 14.66 -0.02 -38.46
N GLN A 611 14.96 0.94 -37.58
CA GLN A 611 16.05 0.81 -36.61
C GLN A 611 15.64 0.09 -35.33
N TRP A 612 14.45 0.38 -34.79
CA TRP A 612 14.05 -0.01 -33.44
C TRP A 612 12.98 -1.10 -33.41
N LEU A 613 12.08 -1.19 -34.40
CA LEU A 613 11.03 -2.21 -34.40
C LEU A 613 11.60 -3.64 -34.36
N PRO A 614 12.62 -4.04 -35.16
CA PRO A 614 13.17 -5.40 -35.08
C PRO A 614 13.75 -5.74 -33.71
N ARG A 615 14.30 -4.74 -33.01
CA ARG A 615 14.91 -4.92 -31.68
C ARG A 615 13.85 -5.11 -30.60
N LEU A 616 12.78 -4.33 -30.67
CA LEU A 616 11.62 -4.48 -29.79
C LEU A 616 10.92 -5.82 -30.06
N LEU A 617 10.78 -6.22 -31.33
CA LEU A 617 10.22 -7.53 -31.69
C LEU A 617 11.09 -8.68 -31.20
N LEU A 618 12.43 -8.57 -31.28
CA LEU A 618 13.34 -9.57 -30.71
C LEU A 618 13.14 -9.69 -29.20
N TRP A 619 13.11 -8.56 -28.48
CA TRP A 619 12.89 -8.53 -27.03
C TRP A 619 11.55 -9.17 -26.64
N THR A 620 10.46 -8.76 -27.29
CA THR A 620 9.13 -9.33 -27.05
C THR A 620 9.07 -10.80 -27.44
N GLY A 621 9.63 -11.18 -28.58
CA GLY A 621 9.63 -12.57 -29.06
C GLY A 621 10.38 -13.50 -28.09
N VAL A 622 11.57 -13.12 -27.64
CA VAL A 622 12.33 -13.90 -26.65
C VAL A 622 11.59 -13.97 -25.32
N THR A 623 11.00 -12.86 -24.86
CA THR A 623 10.17 -12.83 -23.65
C THR A 623 9.02 -13.84 -23.75
N LEU A 624 8.30 -13.86 -24.88
CA LEU A 624 7.18 -14.78 -25.12
C LEU A 624 7.64 -16.24 -25.18
N VAL A 625 8.79 -16.54 -25.79
CA VAL A 625 9.34 -17.90 -25.82
C VAL A 625 9.64 -18.41 -24.41
N VAL A 626 10.22 -17.56 -23.55
CA VAL A 626 10.50 -17.92 -22.15
C VAL A 626 9.19 -18.16 -21.38
N VAL A 627 8.16 -17.35 -21.58
CA VAL A 627 6.89 -17.46 -20.87
C VAL A 627 5.96 -18.56 -21.45
N ALA A 628 6.19 -19.00 -22.69
CA ALA A 628 5.33 -19.94 -23.40
C ALA A 628 5.00 -21.25 -22.65
N PRO A 629 5.93 -21.91 -21.94
CA PRO A 629 5.61 -23.14 -21.20
C PRO A 629 4.52 -22.94 -20.14
N TYR A 630 4.55 -21.80 -19.44
CA TYR A 630 3.53 -21.45 -18.45
C TYR A 630 2.16 -21.21 -19.10
N LEU A 631 2.13 -20.49 -20.22
CA LEU A 631 0.89 -20.24 -20.96
C LEU A 631 0.28 -21.53 -21.49
N ALA A 632 1.10 -22.40 -22.09
CA ALA A 632 0.67 -23.68 -22.61
C ALA A 632 0.09 -24.56 -21.50
N ARG A 633 0.79 -24.68 -20.37
CA ARG A 633 0.34 -25.42 -19.20
C ARG A 633 -1.02 -24.91 -18.71
N ASN A 634 -1.19 -23.60 -18.57
CA ASN A 634 -2.44 -23.05 -18.06
C ASN A 634 -3.61 -23.20 -19.05
N VAL A 635 -3.37 -23.11 -20.36
CA VAL A 635 -4.41 -23.40 -21.37
C VAL A 635 -4.85 -24.86 -21.29
N LEU A 636 -3.89 -25.78 -21.15
CA LEU A 636 -4.19 -27.21 -21.08
C LEU A 636 -4.89 -27.61 -19.77
N VAL A 637 -4.50 -27.02 -18.65
CA VAL A 637 -5.01 -27.41 -17.32
C VAL A 637 -6.26 -26.62 -16.92
N PHE A 638 -6.32 -25.32 -17.21
CA PHE A 638 -7.40 -24.43 -16.75
C PHE A 638 -8.20 -23.79 -17.89
N GLY A 639 -7.89 -24.11 -19.15
CA GLY A 639 -8.58 -23.54 -20.32
C GLY A 639 -8.28 -22.06 -20.57
N ARG A 640 -7.29 -21.46 -19.90
CA ARG A 640 -6.96 -20.03 -19.98
C ARG A 640 -5.45 -19.79 -19.95
N PRO A 641 -4.91 -18.81 -20.69
CA PRO A 641 -3.46 -18.55 -20.73
C PRO A 641 -2.90 -18.02 -19.41
N PHE A 642 -3.71 -17.27 -18.65
CA PHE A 642 -3.38 -16.79 -17.32
C PHE A 642 -4.48 -17.22 -16.36
N PHE A 643 -4.11 -18.04 -15.37
CA PHE A 643 -4.98 -18.49 -14.30
C PHE A 643 -4.24 -18.40 -12.97
N SER A 644 -4.92 -17.85 -11.97
CA SER A 644 -4.54 -17.97 -10.57
C SER A 644 -5.79 -17.86 -9.72
N THR A 645 -5.89 -18.63 -8.63
CA THR A 645 -6.99 -18.46 -7.68
C THR A 645 -6.95 -17.13 -6.95
N GLU A 646 -5.78 -16.49 -6.85
CA GLU A 646 -5.64 -15.12 -6.33
C GLU A 646 -6.51 -14.12 -7.11
N ALA A 647 -6.83 -14.38 -8.39
CA ALA A 647 -7.73 -13.52 -9.16
C ALA A 647 -9.16 -13.44 -8.57
N TYR A 648 -9.56 -14.39 -7.74
CA TYR A 648 -10.80 -14.36 -6.96
C TYR A 648 -10.63 -13.54 -5.66
N ASP A 649 -9.51 -13.72 -4.98
CA ASP A 649 -9.14 -13.01 -3.74
C ASP A 649 -9.19 -11.49 -3.90
N ALA A 650 -8.77 -10.97 -5.08
CA ALA A 650 -8.82 -9.54 -5.41
C ALA A 650 -10.20 -8.91 -5.15
N TRP A 651 -11.25 -9.68 -5.41
CA TRP A 651 -12.63 -9.27 -5.22
C TRP A 651 -13.10 -9.61 -3.80
N ILE A 652 -12.68 -10.76 -3.26
CA ILE A 652 -13.10 -11.29 -1.94
C ILE A 652 -12.59 -10.47 -0.76
N LEU A 653 -11.30 -10.13 -0.74
CA LEU A 653 -10.59 -9.59 0.43
C LEU A 653 -11.13 -8.29 1.02
N TYR A 654 -12.02 -7.58 0.32
CA TYR A 654 -12.51 -6.27 0.79
C TYR A 654 -14.04 -6.11 0.76
N PHE A 655 -14.81 -7.19 0.62
CA PHE A 655 -16.29 -7.13 0.69
C PHE A 655 -16.83 -6.56 2.02
N ARG A 656 -16.01 -6.45 3.09
CA ARG A 656 -16.44 -6.02 4.45
C ARG A 656 -15.48 -5.08 5.21
N GLY A 657 -14.45 -4.53 4.55
CA GLY A 657 -13.49 -3.57 5.13
C GLY A 657 -12.03 -4.03 5.14
N THR A 658 -11.14 -3.27 5.79
CA THR A 658 -9.66 -3.46 5.75
C THR A 658 -9.05 -4.13 7.00
N ARG A 659 -9.84 -4.79 7.87
CA ARG A 659 -9.29 -5.46 9.08
C ARG A 659 -8.92 -6.92 8.76
N GLY A 660 -8.05 -7.54 9.58
CA GLY A 660 -7.64 -8.95 9.44
C GLY A 660 -8.77 -9.96 9.24
N GLN A 661 -9.97 -9.71 9.80
CA GLN A 661 -11.17 -10.52 9.55
C GLN A 661 -11.59 -10.61 8.07
N ALA A 662 -11.23 -9.64 7.22
CA ALA A 662 -11.52 -9.70 5.79
C ALA A 662 -10.65 -10.73 5.05
N TRP A 663 -9.46 -11.06 5.58
CA TRP A 663 -8.66 -12.18 5.10
C TRP A 663 -9.27 -13.53 5.40
N GLU A 664 -10.16 -13.61 6.39
CA GLU A 664 -10.85 -14.85 6.70
C GLU A 664 -11.96 -15.15 5.70
N ASP A 665 -12.40 -14.14 4.93
CA ASP A 665 -13.44 -14.32 3.91
C ASP A 665 -12.95 -15.16 2.72
N ILE A 666 -11.66 -15.08 2.32
CA ILE A 666 -11.13 -15.92 1.22
C ILE A 666 -11.13 -17.42 1.55
N TYR A 667 -11.27 -17.77 2.83
CA TYR A 667 -11.32 -19.15 3.31
C TYR A 667 -12.74 -19.65 3.60
N LYS A 668 -13.77 -18.86 3.25
CA LYS A 668 -15.16 -19.29 3.29
C LYS A 668 -15.47 -20.33 2.22
N ILE A 669 -16.55 -21.06 2.47
CA ILE A 669 -17.12 -22.01 1.52
C ILE A 669 -17.94 -21.22 0.50
N TYR A 670 -17.35 -20.98 -0.68
CA TYR A 670 -18.02 -20.33 -1.79
C TYR A 670 -18.67 -21.32 -2.76
N THR A 671 -18.29 -22.61 -2.70
CA THR A 671 -18.85 -23.63 -3.58
C THR A 671 -20.35 -23.88 -3.27
N PRO A 672 -21.26 -23.71 -4.26
CA PRO A 672 -22.69 -23.97 -4.04
C PRO A 672 -23.02 -25.41 -3.65
N SER A 673 -22.14 -26.36 -4.01
CA SER A 673 -22.31 -27.78 -3.69
C SER A 673 -22.33 -28.10 -2.19
N LEU A 674 -21.79 -27.21 -1.35
CA LEU A 674 -21.83 -27.34 0.12
C LEU A 674 -22.70 -26.25 0.76
N GLY A 675 -23.67 -25.69 0.01
CA GLY A 675 -24.52 -24.60 0.51
C GLY A 675 -23.85 -23.22 0.52
N GLY A 676 -22.67 -23.09 -0.07
CA GLY A 676 -21.99 -21.79 -0.23
C GLY A 676 -22.73 -20.85 -1.18
N PRO A 677 -22.58 -19.52 -1.04
CA PRO A 677 -23.33 -18.54 -1.82
C PRO A 677 -22.89 -18.41 -3.29
N GLY A 678 -21.88 -19.17 -3.73
CA GLY A 678 -21.19 -18.94 -5.00
C GLY A 678 -20.11 -17.86 -4.89
N LEU A 679 -19.18 -17.85 -5.83
CA LEU A 679 -18.23 -16.74 -5.96
C LEU A 679 -18.99 -15.43 -6.27
N PRO A 680 -18.67 -14.32 -5.59
CA PRO A 680 -19.27 -13.02 -5.90
C PRO A 680 -19.00 -12.59 -7.35
N ASP A 681 -19.99 -12.01 -8.02
CA ASP A 681 -19.83 -11.46 -9.37
C ASP A 681 -18.89 -10.24 -9.34
N ARG A 682 -18.01 -10.12 -10.34
CA ARG A 682 -17.12 -8.96 -10.55
C ARG A 682 -17.90 -7.64 -10.67
N SER A 683 -19.17 -7.69 -11.11
CA SER A 683 -20.06 -6.52 -11.15
C SER A 683 -20.37 -5.94 -9.76
N TRP A 684 -20.07 -6.66 -8.67
CA TRP A 684 -20.30 -6.16 -7.30
C TRP A 684 -19.54 -4.89 -6.94
N VAL A 685 -18.38 -4.61 -7.54
CA VAL A 685 -17.70 -3.32 -7.30
C VAL A 685 -18.56 -2.12 -7.71
N LEU A 686 -19.46 -2.29 -8.70
CA LEU A 686 -20.44 -1.28 -9.09
C LEU A 686 -21.67 -1.24 -8.16
N ARG A 687 -21.85 -2.27 -7.32
CA ARG A 687 -22.96 -2.40 -6.37
C ARG A 687 -22.63 -1.83 -4.98
N TRP A 688 -21.36 -1.65 -4.63
CA TRP A 688 -20.95 -1.05 -3.34
C TRP A 688 -21.15 0.48 -3.28
N GLY A 689 -21.58 1.10 -4.37
CA GLY A 689 -21.63 2.55 -4.49
C GLY A 689 -20.25 3.17 -4.78
N TYR A 690 -20.26 4.40 -5.29
CA TYR A 690 -19.05 5.10 -5.69
C TYR A 690 -18.10 5.35 -4.51
N ASP A 691 -18.63 5.64 -3.33
CA ASP A 691 -17.85 6.11 -2.20
C ASP A 691 -17.09 4.98 -1.48
N LEU A 692 -17.65 3.78 -1.33
CA LEU A 692 -16.90 2.63 -0.80
C LEU A 692 -15.75 2.25 -1.76
N THR A 693 -16.02 2.31 -3.06
CA THR A 693 -15.01 2.05 -4.10
C THR A 693 -13.90 3.10 -4.05
N LEU A 694 -14.24 4.40 -4.05
CA LEU A 694 -13.27 5.49 -3.98
C LEU A 694 -12.53 5.54 -2.64
N GLY A 695 -13.22 5.22 -1.53
CA GLY A 695 -12.64 5.10 -0.20
C GLY A 695 -11.61 3.98 -0.11
N LYS A 696 -11.89 2.81 -0.72
CA LYS A 696 -10.91 1.73 -0.90
C LYS A 696 -9.70 2.26 -1.66
N LEU A 697 -9.90 2.86 -2.83
CA LEU A 697 -8.80 3.37 -3.66
C LEU A 697 -7.95 4.41 -2.91
N ALA A 698 -8.59 5.30 -2.15
CA ALA A 698 -7.91 6.28 -1.32
C ALA A 698 -7.08 5.62 -0.22
N ARG A 699 -7.61 4.61 0.47
CA ARG A 699 -6.87 3.86 1.51
C ARG A 699 -5.67 3.13 0.91
N GLN A 700 -5.86 2.41 -0.19
CA GLN A 700 -4.79 1.70 -0.88
C GLN A 700 -3.69 2.67 -1.38
N ALA A 701 -4.08 3.87 -1.84
CA ALA A 701 -3.14 4.92 -2.22
C ALA A 701 -2.37 5.49 -1.02
N ILE A 702 -3.03 5.63 0.15
CA ILE A 702 -2.38 6.03 1.40
C ILE A 702 -1.38 4.96 1.85
N ASP A 703 -1.76 3.68 1.82
CA ASP A 703 -0.89 2.58 2.24
C ASP A 703 0.31 2.44 1.28
N ALA A 704 0.09 2.59 -0.03
CA ALA A 704 1.18 2.69 -1.01
C ALA A 704 2.10 3.90 -0.76
N TRP A 705 1.53 5.07 -0.44
CA TRP A 705 2.30 6.26 -0.06
C TRP A 705 3.15 6.01 1.20
N GLN A 706 2.56 5.35 2.20
CA GLN A 706 3.22 5.04 3.45
C GLN A 706 4.40 4.09 3.28
N PHE A 707 4.50 3.33 2.18
CA PHE A 707 5.72 2.59 1.86
C PHE A 707 6.87 3.51 1.41
N PHE A 708 6.58 4.54 0.61
CA PHE A 708 7.60 5.43 0.05
C PHE A 708 7.98 6.60 0.97
N ALA A 709 7.07 7.02 1.83
CA ALA A 709 7.23 8.18 2.70
C ALA A 709 6.55 7.97 4.06
N PRO A 710 7.13 8.48 5.16
CA PRO A 710 6.54 8.34 6.47
C PRO A 710 5.15 9.02 6.55
N PRO A 711 4.24 8.54 7.43
CA PRO A 711 2.96 9.19 7.70
C PRO A 711 3.13 10.68 8.00
N LYS A 712 2.20 11.52 7.53
CA LYS A 712 2.30 12.99 7.61
C LYS A 712 2.64 13.52 9.02
N ALA A 713 2.10 12.88 10.07
CA ALA A 713 2.34 13.25 11.46
C ALA A 713 3.75 12.89 11.99
N THR A 714 4.52 12.09 11.26
CA THR A 714 5.80 11.51 11.71
C THR A 714 7.02 11.92 10.88
N LEU A 715 6.84 12.74 9.82
CA LEU A 715 7.94 13.25 8.98
C LEU A 715 9.07 13.94 9.76
N LEU A 716 8.79 14.40 10.98
CA LEU A 716 9.72 15.05 11.90
C LEU A 716 9.90 14.30 13.24
N SER A 717 9.25 13.15 13.44
CA SER A 717 9.28 12.41 14.71
C SER A 717 10.20 11.18 14.63
N PRO A 718 11.34 11.14 15.35
CA PRO A 718 12.36 10.10 15.21
C PRO A 718 12.03 8.74 15.88
N GLY A 719 10.75 8.42 16.12
CA GLY A 719 10.32 7.29 16.96
C GLY A 719 9.26 6.34 16.39
N SER A 720 8.91 6.44 15.11
CA SER A 720 7.86 5.59 14.52
C SER A 720 8.33 4.15 14.31
N ARG A 721 7.61 3.16 14.89
CA ARG A 721 7.73 1.71 14.64
C ARG A 721 7.25 1.30 13.22
N SER A 722 7.44 2.15 12.22
CA SER A 722 6.93 1.87 10.87
C SER A 722 7.75 0.77 10.17
N GLU A 723 7.08 -0.10 9.44
CA GLU A 723 7.68 -1.10 8.53
C GLU A 723 8.23 -0.47 7.24
N LEU A 724 8.58 0.82 7.28
CA LEU A 724 9.14 1.52 6.15
C LEU A 724 10.39 0.77 5.65
N PRO A 725 10.59 0.70 4.32
CA PRO A 725 11.80 0.11 3.75
C PRO A 725 13.06 0.85 4.22
N TYR A 726 12.95 2.11 4.67
CA TYR A 726 14.04 2.87 5.29
C TYR A 726 13.51 3.79 6.38
N SER A 727 14.34 4.10 7.38
CA SER A 727 13.99 5.09 8.40
C SER A 727 13.72 6.48 7.77
N ILE A 728 13.08 7.38 8.52
CA ILE A 728 12.82 8.77 8.09
C ILE A 728 14.09 9.43 7.53
N VAL A 729 15.24 9.18 8.15
CA VAL A 729 16.55 9.69 7.68
C VAL A 729 16.90 9.12 6.31
N GLY A 730 16.69 7.82 6.10
CA GLY A 730 16.80 7.20 4.79
C GLY A 730 15.89 7.85 3.75
N THR A 731 14.61 8.12 4.08
CA THR A 731 13.66 8.84 3.19
C THR A 731 14.20 10.21 2.78
N TRP A 732 14.75 10.96 3.71
CA TRP A 732 15.38 12.26 3.40
C TRP A 732 16.61 12.11 2.50
N LEU A 733 17.45 11.10 2.71
CA LEU A 733 18.58 10.81 1.82
C LEU A 733 18.13 10.41 0.41
N MET A 734 17.05 9.63 0.28
CA MET A 734 16.47 9.29 -1.01
C MET A 734 15.95 10.54 -1.74
N LEU A 735 15.19 11.40 -1.05
CA LEU A 735 14.67 12.65 -1.61
C LEU A 735 15.81 13.58 -2.04
N LEU A 736 16.84 13.72 -1.19
CA LEU A 736 18.05 14.46 -1.53
C LEU A 736 18.72 13.87 -2.78
N GLY A 737 18.84 12.55 -2.84
CA GLY A 737 19.37 11.85 -4.01
C GLY A 737 18.58 12.17 -5.27
N LEU A 738 17.25 12.09 -5.21
CA LEU A 738 16.33 12.35 -6.32
C LEU A 738 16.45 13.79 -6.86
N VAL A 739 16.50 14.79 -5.97
CA VAL A 739 16.60 16.20 -6.36
C VAL A 739 17.98 16.55 -6.91
N THR A 740 19.02 15.83 -6.50
CA THR A 740 20.41 16.10 -6.90
C THR A 740 20.87 15.31 -8.13
N LEU A 741 20.07 14.37 -8.64
CA LEU A 741 20.44 13.49 -9.77
C LEU A 741 21.04 14.24 -10.97
N HIS A 742 22.00 13.59 -11.63
CA HIS A 742 22.55 14.02 -12.92
C HIS A 742 21.78 13.40 -14.10
N ARG A 743 22.10 13.83 -15.34
CA ARG A 743 21.35 13.44 -16.55
C ARG A 743 21.25 11.92 -16.75
N ARG A 744 22.34 11.17 -16.59
CA ARG A 744 22.35 9.69 -16.79
C ARG A 744 21.48 8.96 -15.76
N PRO A 745 21.69 9.14 -14.44
CA PRO A 745 20.78 8.60 -13.41
C PRO A 745 19.31 8.95 -13.61
N ARG A 746 18.99 10.20 -13.96
CA ARG A 746 17.59 10.63 -14.18
C ARG A 746 16.86 9.80 -15.23
N VAL A 747 17.57 9.40 -16.29
CA VAL A 747 16.97 8.61 -17.38
C VAL A 747 16.69 7.18 -16.93
N LEU A 748 17.60 6.57 -16.18
CA LEU A 748 17.38 5.24 -15.59
C LEU A 748 16.22 5.25 -14.59
N ILE A 749 16.19 6.23 -13.69
CA ILE A 749 15.07 6.41 -12.75
C ILE A 749 13.75 6.65 -13.49
N GLY A 750 13.77 7.35 -14.64
CA GLY A 750 12.61 7.50 -15.50
C GLY A 750 12.09 6.18 -16.09
N LEU A 751 12.98 5.25 -16.47
CA LEU A 751 12.60 3.88 -16.89
C LEU A 751 11.94 3.13 -15.74
N ILE A 752 12.58 3.13 -14.57
CA ILE A 752 12.10 2.43 -13.38
C ILE A 752 10.72 2.96 -12.96
N ALA A 753 10.54 4.29 -12.97
CA ALA A 753 9.25 4.91 -12.69
C ALA A 753 8.19 4.50 -13.73
N ALA A 754 8.53 4.49 -15.01
CA ALA A 754 7.61 4.06 -16.06
C ALA A 754 7.20 2.58 -15.94
N ALA A 755 8.10 1.72 -15.43
CA ALA A 755 7.82 0.30 -15.19
C ALA A 755 7.01 0.06 -13.92
N LEU A 756 7.37 0.69 -12.80
CA LEU A 756 6.82 0.34 -11.50
C LEU A 756 5.60 1.18 -11.10
N LEU A 757 5.42 2.41 -11.60
CA LEU A 757 4.22 3.21 -11.27
C LEU A 757 2.91 2.59 -11.80
N PRO A 758 2.84 2.06 -13.03
CA PRO A 758 1.65 1.35 -13.49
C PRO A 758 1.33 0.12 -12.63
N TYR A 759 2.35 -0.56 -12.11
CA TYR A 759 2.17 -1.68 -11.20
C TYR A 759 1.66 -1.21 -9.83
N THR A 760 2.20 -0.12 -9.26
CA THR A 760 1.64 0.50 -8.06
C THR A 760 0.18 0.88 -8.27
N LEU A 761 -0.17 1.45 -9.43
CA LEU A 761 -1.56 1.77 -9.76
C LEU A 761 -2.42 0.51 -9.86
N PHE A 762 -1.92 -0.56 -10.48
CA PHE A 762 -2.58 -1.86 -10.50
C PHE A 762 -2.83 -2.39 -9.08
N LEU A 763 -1.84 -2.31 -8.19
CA LEU A 763 -2.02 -2.73 -6.79
C LEU A 763 -3.08 -1.90 -6.07
N VAL A 764 -3.10 -0.59 -6.29
CA VAL A 764 -4.06 0.32 -5.67
C VAL A 764 -5.48 0.08 -6.19
N VAL A 765 -5.63 -0.14 -7.49
CA VAL A 765 -6.94 -0.21 -8.16
C VAL A 765 -7.55 -1.60 -8.11
N TYR A 766 -6.74 -2.63 -8.36
CA TYR A 766 -7.21 -3.99 -8.56
C TYR A 766 -6.88 -4.92 -7.39
N TRP A 767 -5.64 -4.86 -6.88
CA TRP A 767 -5.18 -5.73 -5.79
C TRP A 767 -5.30 -5.02 -4.42
N HIS A 768 -4.35 -5.27 -3.52
CA HIS A 768 -4.18 -4.56 -2.27
C HIS A 768 -2.70 -4.26 -1.96
N THR A 769 -2.49 -3.24 -1.14
CA THR A 769 -1.21 -2.74 -0.64
C THR A 769 -1.15 -2.77 0.88
N HIS A 770 -2.29 -2.97 1.56
CA HIS A 770 -2.39 -3.04 3.00
C HIS A 770 -1.61 -4.23 3.56
N ASP A 771 -0.80 -3.99 4.60
CA ASP A 771 0.01 -4.96 5.35
C ASP A 771 0.93 -5.87 4.50
N GLU A 772 1.22 -5.50 3.25
CA GLU A 772 2.07 -6.27 2.35
C GLU A 772 3.20 -5.41 1.75
N PRO A 773 4.19 -4.97 2.57
CA PRO A 773 5.33 -4.20 2.08
C PRO A 773 6.17 -4.97 1.05
N ARG A 774 6.06 -6.32 1.02
CA ARG A 774 6.76 -7.17 0.05
C ARG A 774 6.38 -6.89 -1.40
N TYR A 775 5.20 -6.35 -1.70
CA TYR A 775 4.84 -6.00 -3.08
C TYR A 775 5.70 -4.89 -3.68
N PHE A 776 6.39 -4.11 -2.86
CA PHE A 776 7.22 -2.99 -3.30
C PHE A 776 8.73 -3.28 -3.23
N VAL A 777 9.15 -4.51 -2.96
CA VAL A 777 10.58 -4.88 -2.82
C VAL A 777 11.41 -4.59 -4.07
N ALA A 778 10.80 -4.61 -5.25
CA ALA A 778 11.45 -4.23 -6.52
C ALA A 778 11.91 -2.75 -6.54
N PHE A 779 11.33 -1.88 -5.72
CA PHE A 779 11.77 -0.48 -5.57
C PHE A 779 13.03 -0.35 -4.71
N VAL A 780 13.19 -1.22 -3.70
CA VAL A 780 14.13 -1.01 -2.59
C VAL A 780 15.58 -0.87 -3.04
N PRO A 781 16.14 -1.67 -3.99
CA PRO A 781 17.51 -1.47 -4.47
C PRO A 781 17.72 -0.10 -5.12
N TRP A 782 16.73 0.40 -5.86
CA TRP A 782 16.79 1.71 -6.51
C TRP A 782 16.71 2.84 -5.49
N LEU A 783 15.86 2.69 -4.48
CA LEU A 783 15.79 3.58 -3.34
C LEU A 783 17.10 3.60 -2.53
N ALA A 784 17.76 2.46 -2.35
CA ALA A 784 19.08 2.35 -1.73
C ALA A 784 20.14 3.13 -2.53
N LEU A 785 20.15 3.00 -3.87
CA LEU A 785 21.05 3.75 -4.74
C LEU A 785 20.79 5.26 -4.67
N LEU A 786 19.52 5.68 -4.55
CA LEU A 786 19.16 7.09 -4.34
C LEU A 786 19.64 7.61 -2.98
N ALA A 787 19.43 6.85 -1.89
CA ALA A 787 19.90 7.19 -0.56
C ALA A 787 21.43 7.28 -0.51
N ALA A 788 22.13 6.30 -1.10
CA ALA A 788 23.58 6.26 -1.22
C ALA A 788 24.12 7.45 -2.01
N TRP A 789 23.46 7.84 -3.11
CA TRP A 789 23.80 9.04 -3.86
C TRP A 789 23.58 10.31 -3.05
N GLY A 790 22.44 10.43 -2.34
CA GLY A 790 22.17 11.56 -1.44
C GLY A 790 23.24 11.71 -0.35
N ALA A 791 23.67 10.60 0.25
CA ALA A 791 24.74 10.56 1.24
C ALA A 791 26.09 10.98 0.66
N CYS A 792 26.50 10.41 -0.49
CA CYS A 792 27.75 10.78 -1.16
C CYS A 792 27.76 12.25 -1.58
N TRP A 793 26.65 12.74 -2.12
CA TRP A 793 26.49 14.14 -2.51
C TRP A 793 26.59 15.08 -1.30
N LEU A 794 25.93 14.74 -0.19
CA LEU A 794 25.98 15.52 1.05
C LEU A 794 27.40 15.61 1.59
N PHE A 795 28.11 14.49 1.65
CA PHE A 795 29.52 14.47 2.05
C PHE A 795 30.38 15.35 1.14
N ASP A 796 30.30 15.16 -0.18
CA ASP A 796 31.10 15.91 -1.15
C ASP A 796 30.82 17.42 -1.07
N ARG A 797 29.59 17.82 -0.75
CA ARG A 797 29.21 19.22 -0.57
C ARG A 797 29.77 19.82 0.71
N ILE A 798 29.62 19.15 1.85
CA ILE A 798 30.18 19.63 3.12
C ILE A 798 31.72 19.68 3.03
N ALA A 799 32.34 18.67 2.42
CA ALA A 799 33.79 18.63 2.24
C ALA A 799 34.31 19.75 1.32
N ALA A 800 33.51 20.24 0.37
CA ALA A 800 33.91 21.36 -0.48
C ALA A 800 34.01 22.70 0.28
N ILE A 801 33.33 22.82 1.43
CA ILE A 801 33.34 24.03 2.25
C ILE A 801 34.75 24.26 2.83
N GLY A 802 35.26 25.48 2.74
CA GLY A 802 36.51 25.90 3.39
C GLY A 802 37.73 25.06 2.98
N HIS A 803 37.82 24.66 1.71
CA HIS A 803 38.92 23.86 1.14
C HIS A 803 39.16 22.50 1.84
N GLY A 804 38.09 21.77 2.19
CA GLY A 804 38.24 20.44 2.79
C GLY A 804 38.17 20.42 4.31
N ARG A 805 38.29 21.57 4.99
CA ARG A 805 38.33 21.65 6.47
C ARG A 805 37.13 21.02 7.17
N TRP A 806 35.99 20.95 6.49
CA TRP A 806 34.73 20.42 7.03
C TRP A 806 34.49 18.94 6.69
N ALA A 807 35.44 18.27 6.02
CA ALA A 807 35.28 16.87 5.62
C ALA A 807 35.09 15.93 6.82
N GLY A 808 35.76 16.17 7.96
CA GLY A 808 35.54 15.43 9.22
C GLY A 808 34.09 15.44 9.68
N LEU A 809 33.51 16.64 9.71
CA LEU A 809 32.13 16.84 10.10
C LEU A 809 31.15 16.22 9.09
N GLY A 810 31.41 16.37 7.79
CA GLY A 810 30.63 15.71 6.74
C GLY A 810 30.63 14.18 6.85
N GLY A 811 31.79 13.60 7.17
CA GLY A 811 31.95 12.16 7.41
C GLY A 811 31.14 11.69 8.62
N LEU A 812 31.17 12.46 9.72
CA LEU A 812 30.38 12.17 10.92
C LEU A 812 28.88 12.20 10.62
N VAL A 813 28.38 13.24 9.96
CA VAL A 813 26.96 13.38 9.61
C VAL A 813 26.47 12.24 8.74
N VAL A 814 27.22 11.88 7.70
CA VAL A 814 26.84 10.79 6.81
C VAL A 814 26.89 9.45 7.53
N SER A 815 27.90 9.21 8.38
CA SER A 815 28.00 7.98 9.18
C SER A 815 26.81 7.85 10.13
N LEU A 816 26.44 8.91 10.84
CA LEU A 816 25.27 8.94 11.71
C LEU A 816 23.98 8.71 10.92
N ALA A 817 23.84 9.33 9.74
CA ALA A 817 22.66 9.15 8.91
C ALA A 817 22.52 7.70 8.41
N LEU A 818 23.64 7.06 8.02
CA LEU A 818 23.67 5.66 7.64
C LEU A 818 23.36 4.74 8.84
N ILE A 819 23.94 4.99 10.01
CA ILE A 819 23.63 4.25 11.25
C ILE A 819 22.14 4.37 11.59
N MET A 820 21.57 5.58 11.55
CA MET A 820 20.13 5.80 11.78
C MET A 820 19.23 5.17 10.72
N THR A 821 19.78 4.85 9.56
CA THR A 821 19.07 4.11 8.50
C THR A 821 19.14 2.61 8.76
N ILE A 822 20.30 2.07 9.15
CA ILE A 822 20.54 0.63 9.31
C ILE A 822 20.06 0.09 10.66
N GLN A 823 20.34 0.80 11.76
CA GLN A 823 20.11 0.34 13.14
C GLN A 823 18.69 -0.16 13.40
N PRO A 824 17.60 0.50 12.95
CA PRO A 824 16.24 0.03 13.20
C PRO A 824 15.96 -1.34 12.56
N HIS A 825 16.57 -1.64 11.41
CA HIS A 825 16.44 -2.95 10.77
C HIS A 825 17.20 -4.01 11.57
N TRP A 826 18.42 -3.70 12.04
CA TRP A 826 19.20 -4.61 12.86
C TRP A 826 18.47 -4.98 14.16
N GLN A 827 17.91 -4.00 14.86
CA GLN A 827 17.17 -4.24 16.11
C GLN A 827 15.99 -5.20 15.91
N ARG A 828 15.32 -5.14 14.76
CA ARG A 828 14.24 -6.08 14.43
C ARG A 828 14.74 -7.47 14.06
N ILE A 829 15.90 -7.56 13.42
CA ILE A 829 16.55 -8.85 13.13
C ILE A 829 16.99 -9.52 14.44
N ASP A 830 17.55 -8.74 15.36
CA ASP A 830 17.94 -9.21 16.69
C ASP A 830 16.72 -9.67 17.49
N ALA A 831 15.65 -8.86 17.51
CA ALA A 831 14.37 -9.20 18.11
C ALA A 831 13.71 -10.46 17.50
N PHE A 832 14.00 -10.80 16.24
CA PHE A 832 13.53 -12.03 15.62
C PHE A 832 14.24 -13.29 16.14
N LEU A 833 15.45 -13.14 16.67
CA LEU A 833 16.30 -14.23 17.15
C LEU A 833 16.41 -14.31 18.67
N ASP A 834 15.99 -13.27 19.39
CA ASP A 834 15.97 -13.22 20.86
C ASP A 834 14.73 -13.94 21.43
N PRO A 835 14.87 -15.06 22.16
CA PRO A 835 13.75 -15.78 22.77
C PRO A 835 12.88 -14.94 23.73
N GLN A 836 13.42 -13.85 24.29
CA GLN A 836 12.67 -12.95 25.17
C GLN A 836 11.81 -11.95 24.42
N SER A 837 12.09 -11.72 23.13
CA SER A 837 11.37 -10.78 22.29
C SER A 837 9.97 -11.27 21.91
N SER A 838 9.02 -10.35 21.72
CA SER A 838 7.71 -10.68 21.14
C SER A 838 7.80 -11.20 19.71
N ASP A 839 8.86 -10.83 18.99
CA ASP A 839 9.01 -11.10 17.56
C ASP A 839 9.83 -12.37 17.29
N TYR A 840 10.19 -13.11 18.34
CA TYR A 840 10.99 -14.33 18.24
C TYR A 840 10.32 -15.38 17.37
N TRP A 841 11.07 -15.93 16.42
CA TRP A 841 10.53 -16.89 15.46
C TRP A 841 9.93 -18.13 16.13
N GLY A 842 10.54 -18.67 17.20
CA GLY A 842 10.10 -19.92 17.83
C GLY A 842 8.72 -19.84 18.46
N LYS A 843 8.23 -18.63 18.80
CA LYS A 843 6.86 -18.41 19.28
C LYS A 843 5.79 -18.81 18.27
N ASN A 844 6.13 -18.76 16.99
CA ASN A 844 5.21 -19.10 15.91
C ASN A 844 5.45 -20.51 15.34
N TRP A 845 6.57 -21.17 15.65
CA TRP A 845 6.99 -22.35 14.90
C TRP A 845 7.33 -23.55 15.77
N ASP A 846 7.78 -23.38 17.02
CA ASP A 846 8.31 -24.50 17.79
C ASP A 846 7.23 -25.54 18.11
N ALA A 847 6.04 -25.10 18.54
CA ALA A 847 4.93 -25.99 18.83
C ALA A 847 4.38 -26.67 17.56
N ASP A 848 4.25 -25.92 16.45
CA ASP A 848 3.84 -26.44 15.14
C ASP A 848 4.80 -27.53 14.65
N LEU A 849 6.11 -27.28 14.69
CA LEU A 849 7.11 -28.23 14.21
C LEU A 849 7.14 -29.51 15.05
N GLU A 850 6.92 -29.40 16.36
CA GLU A 850 6.77 -30.56 17.24
C GLU A 850 5.50 -31.36 16.90
N ALA A 851 4.37 -30.67 16.67
CA ALA A 851 3.13 -31.30 16.24
C ALA A 851 3.26 -31.99 14.87
N TYR A 852 3.94 -31.36 13.90
CA TYR A 852 4.19 -31.95 12.59
C TYR A 852 5.10 -33.17 12.66
N ALA A 853 6.14 -33.12 13.50
CA ALA A 853 7.01 -34.26 13.74
C ALA A 853 6.23 -35.44 14.36
N TRP A 854 5.34 -35.15 15.31
CA TRP A 854 4.46 -36.16 15.89
C TRP A 854 3.55 -36.79 14.84
N LEU A 855 2.86 -35.98 14.02
CA LEU A 855 2.00 -36.48 12.93
C LEU A 855 2.78 -37.38 11.98
N SER A 856 3.97 -36.94 11.54
CA SER A 856 4.82 -37.73 10.65
C SER A 856 5.21 -39.10 11.23
N ALA A 857 5.34 -39.20 12.55
CA ALA A 857 5.78 -40.42 13.23
C ALA A 857 4.63 -41.35 13.64
N HIS A 858 3.43 -40.82 13.85
CA HIS A 858 2.31 -41.56 14.47
C HIS A 858 1.09 -41.76 13.56
N THR A 859 1.04 -41.13 12.38
CA THR A 859 -0.08 -41.32 11.44
C THR A 859 0.37 -42.01 10.14
N PRO A 860 -0.53 -42.74 9.45
CA PRO A 860 -0.26 -43.27 8.11
C PRO A 860 0.09 -42.18 7.09
N PRO A 861 0.92 -42.45 6.05
CA PRO A 861 1.31 -41.45 5.05
C PRO A 861 0.14 -40.83 4.26
N ASP A 862 -0.96 -41.55 4.13
CA ASP A 862 -2.19 -41.15 3.44
C ASP A 862 -3.21 -40.46 4.35
N ALA A 863 -2.96 -40.41 5.67
CA ALA A 863 -3.85 -39.77 6.62
C ALA A 863 -4.00 -38.27 6.33
N VAL A 864 -5.24 -37.82 6.15
CA VAL A 864 -5.55 -36.43 5.79
C VAL A 864 -5.72 -35.62 7.07
N VAL A 865 -4.97 -34.53 7.19
CA VAL A 865 -5.02 -33.65 8.36
C VAL A 865 -5.68 -32.32 8.02
N MET A 866 -6.74 -31.98 8.73
CA MET A 866 -7.36 -30.67 8.67
C MET A 866 -6.63 -29.68 9.59
N THR A 867 -6.27 -28.51 9.07
CA THR A 867 -5.54 -27.48 9.84
C THR A 867 -5.70 -26.10 9.20
N ARG A 868 -5.46 -25.02 9.95
CA ARG A 868 -5.41 -23.67 9.38
C ARG A 868 -4.15 -23.39 8.53
N VAL A 869 -3.17 -24.28 8.49
CA VAL A 869 -1.91 -24.06 7.74
C VAL A 869 -1.46 -25.30 6.94
N PRO A 870 -2.29 -25.77 5.98
CA PRO A 870 -2.11 -27.07 5.36
C PRO A 870 -0.83 -27.20 4.53
N TRP A 871 -0.35 -26.12 3.93
CA TRP A 871 0.92 -26.08 3.18
C TRP A 871 2.15 -26.32 4.07
N GLN A 872 2.17 -25.78 5.30
CA GLN A 872 3.27 -25.97 6.26
C GLN A 872 3.28 -27.41 6.75
N LEU A 873 2.10 -27.89 7.18
CA LEU A 873 1.90 -29.25 7.63
C LEU A 873 2.31 -30.25 6.55
N ASN A 874 1.84 -30.06 5.32
CA ASN A 874 2.17 -30.95 4.22
C ASN A 874 3.66 -31.01 3.91
N PHE A 875 4.38 -29.88 4.01
CA PHE A 875 5.83 -29.87 3.83
C PHE A 875 6.56 -30.62 4.95
N HIS A 876 6.24 -30.30 6.20
CA HIS A 876 6.98 -30.78 7.38
C HIS A 876 6.59 -32.20 7.82
N ALA A 877 5.31 -32.57 7.74
CA ALA A 877 4.82 -33.88 8.12
C ALA A 877 4.70 -34.87 6.95
N ASP A 878 4.80 -34.39 5.70
CA ASP A 878 4.54 -35.19 4.49
C ASP A 878 3.20 -35.94 4.58
N ARG A 879 2.15 -35.22 5.01
CA ARG A 879 0.76 -35.69 5.08
C ARG A 879 -0.14 -34.84 4.21
N PRO A 880 -1.10 -35.42 3.48
CA PRO A 880 -2.11 -34.64 2.79
C PRO A 880 -2.90 -33.77 3.76
N ALA A 881 -3.34 -32.59 3.33
CA ALA A 881 -3.94 -31.63 4.24
C ALA A 881 -5.12 -30.84 3.67
N VAL A 882 -6.02 -30.39 4.53
CA VAL A 882 -7.18 -29.57 4.17
C VAL A 882 -7.26 -28.37 5.10
N MET A 883 -7.55 -27.20 4.57
CA MET A 883 -7.75 -26.00 5.37
C MET A 883 -9.00 -26.11 6.24
N ILE A 884 -8.95 -25.64 7.49
CA ILE A 884 -10.16 -25.35 8.25
C ILE A 884 -10.91 -24.20 7.53
N PRO A 885 -12.13 -24.43 7.00
CA PRO A 885 -12.90 -23.36 6.37
C PRO A 885 -13.41 -22.37 7.43
N ASN A 886 -13.56 -21.11 7.03
CA ASN A 886 -14.22 -20.10 7.87
C ASN A 886 -15.75 -20.30 7.83
N ALA A 887 -16.25 -21.28 8.57
CA ALA A 887 -17.65 -21.71 8.59
C ALA A 887 -18.08 -22.23 9.98
N GLY A 888 -19.35 -22.63 10.09
CA GLY A 888 -19.88 -23.30 11.29
C GLY A 888 -19.40 -24.75 11.42
N GLU A 889 -19.71 -25.37 12.55
CA GLU A 889 -19.26 -26.74 12.87
C GLU A 889 -19.72 -27.77 11.83
N GLN A 890 -20.99 -27.72 11.44
CA GLN A 890 -21.58 -28.67 10.50
C GLN A 890 -20.91 -28.59 9.13
N GLU A 891 -20.64 -27.38 8.65
CA GLU A 891 -19.97 -27.21 7.36
C GLU A 891 -18.49 -27.62 7.41
N ILE A 892 -17.81 -27.38 8.54
CA ILE A 892 -16.44 -27.88 8.77
C ILE A 892 -16.42 -29.42 8.71
N LEU A 893 -17.37 -30.09 9.40
CA LEU A 893 -17.49 -31.55 9.39
C LEU A 893 -17.86 -32.09 8.00
N ALA A 894 -18.71 -31.38 7.24
CA ALA A 894 -19.04 -31.76 5.87
C ALA A 894 -17.81 -31.70 4.95
N VAL A 895 -16.97 -30.66 5.09
CA VAL A 895 -15.69 -30.55 4.36
C VAL A 895 -14.73 -31.67 4.80
N ALA A 896 -14.64 -31.96 6.09
CA ALA A 896 -13.82 -33.05 6.62
C ALA A 896 -14.25 -34.40 6.02
N GLY A 897 -15.55 -34.70 6.02
CA GLY A 897 -16.09 -35.92 5.43
C GLY A 897 -15.86 -36.01 3.92
N TYR A 898 -16.01 -34.90 3.18
CA TYR A 898 -15.81 -34.89 1.73
C TYR A 898 -14.37 -35.20 1.31
N TYR A 899 -13.38 -34.71 2.05
CA TYR A 899 -11.96 -34.94 1.78
C TYR A 899 -11.34 -36.08 2.59
N GLY A 900 -12.14 -36.78 3.42
CA GLY A 900 -11.68 -37.87 4.26
C GLY A 900 -10.65 -37.45 5.33
N ALA A 901 -10.86 -36.31 6.00
CA ALA A 901 -9.96 -35.84 7.05
C ALA A 901 -10.05 -36.74 8.30
N ASP A 902 -8.91 -37.34 8.69
CA ASP A 902 -8.79 -38.25 9.83
C ASP A 902 -8.45 -37.48 11.13
N TYR A 903 -7.64 -36.43 11.00
CA TYR A 903 -7.13 -35.65 12.13
C TYR A 903 -7.40 -34.16 11.96
N LEU A 904 -7.54 -33.46 13.08
CA LEU A 904 -7.67 -32.01 13.17
C LEU A 904 -6.55 -31.44 14.04
N LEU A 905 -5.75 -30.52 13.49
CA LEU A 905 -4.74 -29.75 14.21
C LEU A 905 -5.25 -28.32 14.43
N ILE A 906 -5.33 -27.92 15.70
CA ILE A 906 -5.83 -26.61 16.17
C ILE A 906 -4.73 -25.85 16.92
N ASN A 907 -4.83 -24.52 16.91
CA ASN A 907 -3.91 -23.56 17.52
C ASN A 907 -2.53 -23.56 16.90
N GLY A 908 -2.43 -23.90 15.61
CA GLY A 908 -1.17 -23.74 14.88
C GLY A 908 -0.73 -22.27 14.79
N SER A 909 0.39 -22.02 14.10
CA SER A 909 1.02 -20.70 13.93
C SER A 909 0.08 -19.56 13.49
N THR A 910 -1.04 -19.89 12.85
CA THR A 910 -2.17 -18.99 12.63
C THR A 910 -3.46 -19.68 13.03
N THR A 911 -4.24 -19.06 13.92
CA THR A 911 -5.58 -19.52 14.32
C THR A 911 -6.66 -18.95 13.41
N SER A 912 -7.60 -19.78 13.00
CA SER A 912 -8.79 -19.38 12.25
C SER A 912 -9.87 -18.77 13.16
N LEU A 913 -10.83 -18.03 12.59
CA LEU A 913 -11.98 -17.53 13.34
C LEU A 913 -12.78 -18.64 14.05
N PRO A 914 -13.05 -19.80 13.41
CA PRO A 914 -13.66 -20.94 14.10
C PRO A 914 -12.90 -21.37 15.36
N GLU A 915 -11.57 -21.30 15.38
CA GLU A 915 -10.74 -21.69 16.53
C GLU A 915 -10.74 -20.64 17.65
N SER A 916 -10.68 -19.35 17.30
CA SER A 916 -10.56 -18.28 18.29
C SER A 916 -11.91 -17.90 18.93
N GLU A 917 -12.95 -17.81 18.10
CA GLU A 917 -14.24 -17.21 18.49
C GLU A 917 -15.46 -18.03 18.04
N GLY A 918 -15.26 -19.14 17.31
CA GLY A 918 -16.35 -19.88 16.66
C GLY A 918 -16.49 -21.33 17.11
N ALA A 919 -16.91 -22.17 16.16
CA ALA A 919 -17.32 -23.57 16.38
C ALA A 919 -16.25 -24.46 17.03
N LEU A 920 -14.97 -24.18 16.79
CA LEU A 920 -13.85 -25.00 17.28
C LEU A 920 -13.23 -24.44 18.57
N GLN A 921 -13.80 -23.38 19.15
CA GLN A 921 -13.28 -22.76 20.38
C GLN A 921 -13.18 -23.73 21.59
N PRO A 922 -14.11 -24.69 21.80
CA PRO A 922 -13.94 -25.66 22.87
C PRO A 922 -12.68 -26.52 22.68
N LEU A 923 -12.42 -26.95 21.44
CA LEU A 923 -11.23 -27.73 21.08
C LEU A 923 -9.95 -26.90 21.24
N SER A 924 -9.95 -25.61 20.91
CA SER A 924 -8.79 -24.72 21.12
C SER A 924 -8.44 -24.50 22.59
N LYS A 925 -9.38 -24.77 23.50
CA LYS A 925 -9.17 -24.72 24.96
C LYS A 925 -8.85 -26.09 25.57
N GLY A 926 -8.68 -27.13 24.76
CA GLY A 926 -8.48 -28.50 25.25
C GLY A 926 -9.75 -29.13 25.85
N GLN A 927 -10.93 -28.63 25.49
CA GLN A 927 -12.23 -29.06 26.02
C GLN A 927 -13.07 -29.69 24.88
N PRO A 928 -12.71 -30.90 24.41
CA PRO A 928 -13.39 -31.52 23.27
C PRO A 928 -14.86 -31.84 23.57
N PRO A 929 -15.78 -31.57 22.62
CA PRO A 929 -17.12 -32.12 22.64
C PRO A 929 -17.11 -33.65 22.60
N ALA A 930 -18.23 -34.29 22.96
CA ALA A 930 -18.35 -35.75 22.91
C ALA A 930 -18.07 -36.30 21.50
N GLY A 931 -17.29 -37.37 21.40
CA GLY A 931 -16.90 -38.02 20.14
C GLY A 931 -15.53 -37.60 19.60
N TRP A 932 -14.98 -36.45 20.02
CA TRP A 932 -13.62 -36.05 19.68
C TRP A 932 -12.60 -36.71 20.61
N VAL A 933 -11.54 -37.29 20.04
CA VAL A 933 -10.45 -37.91 20.81
C VAL A 933 -9.20 -37.05 20.68
N MET A 934 -8.69 -36.54 21.81
CA MET A 934 -7.39 -35.85 21.83
C MET A 934 -6.28 -36.89 21.76
N GLU A 935 -5.50 -36.84 20.68
CA GLU A 935 -4.38 -37.77 20.45
C GLU A 935 -3.07 -37.21 21.01
N TYR A 936 -2.87 -35.90 20.87
CA TYR A 936 -1.63 -35.26 21.29
C TYR A 936 -1.85 -33.79 21.66
N ARG A 937 -1.05 -33.32 22.61
CA ARG A 937 -0.98 -31.92 23.06
C ARG A 937 0.48 -31.50 23.08
N VAL A 938 0.77 -30.39 22.43
CA VAL A 938 2.07 -29.72 22.50
C VAL A 938 1.92 -28.44 23.32
N PRO A 939 2.50 -28.38 24.53
CA PRO A 939 2.53 -27.16 25.31
C PRO A 939 3.33 -26.06 24.61
N ASP A 940 2.80 -24.83 24.56
CA ASP A 940 3.58 -23.71 24.02
C ASP A 940 4.65 -23.26 25.03
N ARG A 941 5.90 -23.21 24.56
CA ARG A 941 7.07 -22.89 25.41
C ARG A 941 7.22 -21.39 25.68
N TYR A 942 6.40 -20.55 25.06
CA TYR A 942 6.52 -19.10 25.03
C TYR A 942 5.24 -18.36 25.48
N GLN A 943 4.40 -19.03 26.28
CA GLN A 943 3.16 -18.48 26.85
C GLN A 943 2.06 -18.18 25.81
N GLY A 944 2.10 -18.86 24.66
CA GLY A 944 1.03 -18.94 23.66
C GLY A 944 -0.02 -19.99 23.99
N ALA A 945 -0.88 -20.29 23.01
CA ALA A 945 -1.86 -21.37 23.12
C ALA A 945 -1.21 -22.71 22.77
N ASP A 946 -1.55 -23.76 23.51
CA ASP A 946 -1.09 -25.11 23.21
C ASP A 946 -1.68 -25.60 21.87
N VAL A 947 -0.86 -26.34 21.12
CA VAL A 947 -1.29 -26.99 19.87
C VAL A 947 -1.92 -28.34 20.23
N TYR A 948 -3.09 -28.62 19.67
CA TYR A 948 -3.82 -29.86 19.90
C TYR A 948 -4.01 -30.63 18.61
N ILE A 949 -3.87 -31.96 18.70
CA ILE A 949 -4.20 -32.89 17.62
C ILE A 949 -5.35 -33.76 18.10
N TYR A 950 -6.44 -33.70 17.36
CA TYR A 950 -7.63 -34.52 17.58
C TYR A 950 -7.84 -35.49 16.43
N ARG A 951 -8.45 -36.64 16.73
CA ARG A 951 -9.06 -37.51 15.72
C ARG A 951 -10.51 -37.10 15.51
N PHE A 952 -10.96 -37.04 14.26
CA PHE A 952 -12.38 -36.82 13.96
C PHE A 952 -13.24 -37.98 14.50
N PRO A 953 -14.50 -37.73 14.90
CA PRO A 953 -15.41 -38.79 15.30
C PRO A 953 -15.65 -39.79 14.16
N ASP A 954 -15.72 -41.09 14.48
CA ASP A 954 -15.99 -42.13 13.47
C ASP A 954 -17.38 -41.91 12.82
N ASN A 955 -17.42 -41.87 11.48
CA ASN A 955 -18.63 -41.63 10.68
C ASN A 955 -19.61 -42.81 10.62
N ASP A 956 -19.52 -43.79 11.52
CA ASP A 956 -20.37 -45.00 11.49
C ASP A 956 -21.83 -44.76 11.95
N ALA A 957 -22.18 -43.54 12.35
CA ALA A 957 -23.55 -43.14 12.67
C ALA A 957 -24.11 -42.13 11.66
N GLY A 958 -24.33 -42.56 10.41
CA GLY A 958 -25.25 -41.88 9.49
C GLY A 958 -24.66 -41.40 8.17
N ALA A 959 -24.12 -42.32 7.37
CA ALA A 959 -24.10 -42.17 5.91
C ALA A 959 -25.55 -42.27 5.38
N GLY A 960 -26.36 -41.23 5.62
CA GLY A 960 -27.52 -40.95 4.80
C GLY A 960 -27.00 -40.52 3.43
N GLU A 961 -27.29 -41.33 2.41
CA GLU A 961 -27.05 -41.01 1.01
C GLU A 961 -27.39 -39.54 0.72
N LEU A 962 -26.39 -38.71 0.46
CA LEU A 962 -26.56 -37.48 -0.30
C LEU A 962 -26.91 -37.91 -1.73
N ASN A 963 -28.21 -38.13 -1.93
CA ASN A 963 -28.84 -38.52 -3.16
C ASN A 963 -28.65 -37.38 -4.17
N MET A 964 -27.54 -37.44 -4.92
CA MET A 964 -27.25 -36.57 -6.05
C MET A 964 -28.21 -36.92 -7.19
N GLY A 965 -29.43 -36.40 -7.11
CA GLY A 965 -30.44 -36.53 -8.15
C GLY A 965 -29.95 -35.92 -9.45
N SER A 966 -29.68 -36.77 -10.44
CA SER A 966 -29.53 -36.39 -11.83
C SER A 966 -30.85 -35.79 -12.35
N SER A 967 -30.94 -34.47 -12.43
CA SER A 967 -31.99 -33.81 -13.21
C SER A 967 -31.64 -33.88 -14.70
N GLY A 968 -31.90 -35.05 -15.29
CA GLY A 968 -32.07 -35.18 -16.73
C GLY A 968 -33.36 -34.46 -17.13
N ALA A 969 -33.25 -33.22 -17.61
CA ALA A 969 -34.34 -32.53 -18.26
C ALA A 969 -34.50 -33.06 -19.70
N GLY A 970 -35.31 -34.10 -19.84
CA GLY A 970 -35.86 -34.53 -21.12
C GLY A 970 -36.81 -33.45 -21.66
N GLY A 971 -36.49 -32.89 -22.82
CA GLY A 971 -37.39 -32.02 -23.57
C GLY A 971 -38.61 -32.81 -24.05
N LYS A 972 -39.80 -32.37 -23.62
CA LYS A 972 -41.06 -32.71 -24.28
C LYS A 972 -41.49 -31.55 -25.16
N ALA A 973 -41.67 -31.88 -26.44
CA ALA A 973 -42.30 -31.07 -27.46
C ALA A 973 -43.83 -31.01 -27.29
N GLY A 974 -44.43 -29.96 -27.84
CA GLY A 974 -45.86 -29.69 -27.96
C GLY A 974 -46.17 -28.28 -27.43
N GLY A 975 -46.66 -27.31 -28.19
CA GLY A 975 -47.44 -27.33 -29.43
C GLY A 975 -48.65 -26.43 -29.20
N ASN A 976 -48.72 -25.34 -29.97
CA ASN A 976 -49.66 -24.19 -29.97
C ASN A 976 -49.34 -23.02 -29.04
#